data_AF-A0A895YCL6-F1
#
_entry.id   AF-A0A895YCL6-F1
#
_cell.length_a   1.000
_cell.length_b   1.000
_cell.length_c   1.000
_cell.angle_alpha   90.00
_cell.angle_beta   90.00
_cell.angle_gamma   90.00
#
_symmetry.space_group_name_H-M   'P 1'
#
loop_
_entity.id
_entity.type
_entity.pdbx_description
1 polymer ?
#
loop_
_entity_poly.entity_id
_entity_poly.type
_entity_poly.pdbx_seq_one_letter_code
_entity_poly.pdbx_strand_id
1 'polypeptide(L)'
;MATATLRAERVRLIKYLAPGRGLARPQGFVVQIEGVAARERVDGFGEVVVSRDHAAPTMRELRMRAEALVGSEFPALDDPRRALRKCRGWEPVGGLGRGPRQSAKLAFEMALLDALLKVGESATKGAWLPGQKHLPHQRYAVPAGPPELPADTLSDALRKDPGTSWALRLRLSGDDERDLSWVRQVTAIERELGRKRPLWLVGGGRRDNAGARFVRMLSSFVTDDDVDLLWEEPLARASESSFARLRQRTPLARLSGRSRLGKLQRLAGDSVTIVASRSATSTWQAAALAREVGGLCLSLHQFHSIVGLRAAARAARLANPDLRLMLAGERGSRITDSALAALASATTEIDRYVPEVRAGAWPMLASGVSTGGFVSQLDLAELATVAIELAEVPAPILRPATEPPNRFPSYPLAGAALALRSMLLETEALRVGLHTRRVAPNHFLMRHPDVGAVSGFCDSELSLTSHAVSASAADKGITRGLLQTAGLPVPTGMTFPAGGAAQAYEAALRLGFPLVVKPAGGSKGTAVTVDITTEPQLRAALTEVEESKYAETGIVVERYVTGDDYRILATRDEVLSVIRREPASVVGDGRRTVAELVLAANVVRRQNPHLAKRLIVLDGRVDDQLARQSLTRDAVPAAGKRVRLRAEGNLSLGGDSREVLDELHPTVAALATAAVAAIPGLPYAGLDVLLEDHRRPLGEQQASILEVNSRPVQSMHHFPMYGPPRNVSARLVSDAVRAMGVVPGEPAERLTVAAEISARAGGAGYRHWLGELATQLGVAGSVRADGDGHRLLAHGPASRVGLLLRMAFQGNAGSEIVETVAQPVTTVPPTGFRVERRSGRGADG
;
A
#
# COMPACT_ATOMS: atom_id res chain seq x y z
N MET A 1 -13.40 13.47 -6.41
CA MET A 1 -12.56 14.68 -6.44
C MET A 1 -12.09 14.85 -7.87
N ALA A 2 -12.11 16.06 -8.43
CA ALA A 2 -11.54 16.29 -9.75
C ALA A 2 -10.04 15.96 -9.67
N THR A 3 -9.60 14.94 -10.40
CA THR A 3 -8.18 14.60 -10.55
C THR A 3 -7.46 15.82 -11.09
N ALA A 4 -6.45 16.33 -10.39
CA ALA A 4 -5.60 17.39 -10.92
C ALA A 4 -5.02 16.93 -12.28
N THR A 5 -4.94 17.79 -13.28
CA THR A 5 -4.45 17.42 -14.62
C THR A 5 -3.24 18.28 -14.93
N LEU A 6 -2.10 17.64 -15.25
CA LEU A 6 -0.92 18.30 -15.79
C LEU A 6 -1.14 18.60 -17.27
N ARG A 7 -1.14 19.86 -17.65
CA ARG A 7 -1.09 20.29 -19.04
C ARG A 7 0.34 20.70 -19.38
N ALA A 8 0.98 20.01 -20.32
CA ALA A 8 2.32 20.42 -20.79
C ALA A 8 2.19 21.67 -21.66
N GLU A 9 2.84 22.77 -21.28
CA GLU A 9 2.79 24.04 -22.03
C GLU A 9 4.01 24.22 -22.93
N ARG A 10 5.18 23.75 -22.48
CA ARG A 10 6.43 23.91 -23.20
C ARG A 10 7.38 22.77 -22.90
N VAL A 11 8.22 22.42 -23.88
CA VAL A 11 9.33 21.49 -23.69
C VAL A 11 10.63 22.15 -24.12
N ARG A 12 11.64 22.15 -23.24
CA ARG A 12 13.00 22.61 -23.56
C ARG A 12 13.94 21.43 -23.70
N LEU A 13 14.85 21.53 -24.67
CA LEU A 13 15.88 20.55 -24.94
C LEU A 13 17.25 21.22 -24.78
N ILE A 14 18.04 20.74 -23.83
CA ILE A 14 19.37 21.28 -23.54
C ILE A 14 20.41 20.24 -23.94
N LYS A 15 21.38 20.65 -24.74
CA LYS A 15 22.48 19.78 -25.22
C LYS A 15 23.77 20.16 -24.49
N TYR A 16 24.51 19.17 -24.01
CA TYR A 16 25.81 19.40 -23.37
C TYR A 16 26.83 18.30 -23.74
N LEU A 17 28.10 18.53 -23.44
CA LEU A 17 29.19 17.56 -23.63
C LEU A 17 29.38 16.74 -22.36
N ALA A 18 29.19 15.42 -22.45
CA ALA A 18 29.31 14.55 -21.29
C ALA A 18 30.78 14.22 -20.96
N PRO A 19 31.10 13.90 -19.69
CA PRO A 19 32.46 13.55 -19.28
C PRO A 19 33.04 12.40 -20.12
N GLY A 20 34.26 12.56 -20.63
CA GLY A 20 34.95 11.56 -21.44
C GLY A 20 36.33 12.01 -21.95
N ARG A 21 37.18 11.06 -22.33
CA ARG A 21 38.51 11.34 -22.91
C ARG A 21 38.46 11.25 -24.46
N GLY A 22 39.22 12.13 -25.14
CA GLY A 22 39.43 12.10 -26.60
C GLY A 22 38.34 12.75 -27.47
N LEU A 23 38.50 12.64 -28.80
CA LEU A 23 37.61 13.22 -29.83
C LEU A 23 36.25 12.52 -29.96
N ALA A 24 36.08 11.35 -29.32
CA ALA A 24 34.85 10.55 -29.31
C ALA A 24 33.98 10.80 -28.06
N ARG A 25 34.00 12.03 -27.52
CA ARG A 25 33.23 12.37 -26.32
C ARG A 25 31.72 12.16 -26.54
N PRO A 26 31.04 11.51 -25.59
CA PRO A 26 29.59 11.32 -25.65
C PRO A 26 28.85 12.66 -25.50
N GLN A 27 27.62 12.69 -26.02
CA GLN A 27 26.75 13.86 -25.97
C GLN A 27 25.61 13.62 -24.98
N GLY A 28 25.39 14.58 -24.07
CA GLY A 28 24.27 14.56 -23.16
C GLY A 28 23.12 15.45 -23.64
N PHE A 29 21.90 15.04 -23.37
CA PHE A 29 20.68 15.79 -23.62
C PHE A 29 19.80 15.80 -22.39
N VAL A 30 19.36 16.98 -21.97
CA VAL A 30 18.36 17.18 -20.92
C VAL A 30 17.04 17.61 -21.56
N VAL A 31 15.96 16.98 -21.14
CA VAL A 31 14.58 17.33 -21.47
C VAL A 31 13.97 17.98 -20.25
N GLN A 32 13.42 19.17 -20.41
CA GLN A 32 12.61 19.85 -19.40
C GLN A 32 11.18 20.00 -19.94
N ILE A 33 10.20 19.46 -19.23
CA ILE A 33 8.78 19.66 -19.52
C ILE A 33 8.27 20.72 -18.55
N GLU A 34 7.87 21.87 -19.08
CA GLU A 34 7.18 22.90 -18.33
C GLU A 34 5.68 22.72 -18.56
N GLY A 35 4.93 22.58 -17.48
CA GLY A 35 3.49 22.44 -17.53
C GLY A 35 2.80 23.22 -16.45
N VAL A 36 1.47 23.20 -16.51
CA VAL A 36 0.61 23.82 -15.50
C VAL A 36 -0.34 22.76 -14.97
N ALA A 37 -0.48 22.70 -13.66
CA ALA A 37 -1.48 21.89 -12.97
C ALA A 37 -2.11 22.72 -11.87
N ALA A 38 -3.44 22.68 -11.73
CA ALA A 38 -4.17 23.46 -10.73
C ALA A 38 -3.83 24.98 -10.70
N ARG A 39 -3.41 25.55 -11.86
CA ARG A 39 -2.93 26.93 -12.05
C ARG A 39 -1.52 27.23 -11.49
N GLU A 40 -0.77 26.21 -11.07
CA GLU A 40 0.63 26.33 -10.69
C GLU A 40 1.55 25.78 -11.79
N ARG A 41 2.71 26.41 -11.95
CA ARG A 41 3.72 25.98 -12.93
C ARG A 41 4.56 24.84 -12.34
N VAL A 42 4.76 23.80 -13.14
CA VAL A 42 5.49 22.60 -12.76
C VAL A 42 6.49 22.22 -13.84
N ASP A 43 7.75 22.02 -13.43
CA ASP A 43 8.84 21.67 -14.33
C ASP A 43 9.38 20.27 -14.01
N GLY A 44 9.41 19.38 -15.01
CA GLY A 44 10.00 18.04 -14.90
C GLY A 44 11.24 17.85 -15.77
N PHE A 45 12.25 17.16 -15.25
CA PHE A 45 13.57 16.99 -15.88
C PHE A 45 13.92 15.54 -16.16
N GLY A 46 14.51 15.28 -17.32
CA GLY A 46 15.01 13.98 -17.72
C GLY A 46 16.31 14.10 -18.51
N GLU A 47 17.15 13.07 -18.47
CA GLU A 47 18.48 13.12 -19.08
C GLU A 47 18.78 11.83 -19.86
N VAL A 48 19.49 11.97 -20.97
CA VAL A 48 20.11 10.84 -21.67
C VAL A 48 21.48 11.20 -22.22
N VAL A 49 22.43 10.29 -22.06
CA VAL A 49 23.76 10.39 -22.67
C VAL A 49 23.88 9.36 -23.78
N VAL A 50 24.30 9.79 -24.96
CA VAL A 50 24.47 8.93 -26.15
C VAL A 50 25.85 9.10 -26.75
N SER A 51 26.29 8.11 -27.53
CA SER A 51 27.53 8.25 -28.31
C SER A 51 27.39 9.36 -29.34
N ARG A 52 28.54 9.91 -29.78
CA ARG A 52 28.58 11.00 -30.77
C ARG A 52 27.78 10.68 -32.03
N ASP A 53 27.87 9.45 -32.53
CA ASP A 53 27.17 9.00 -33.75
C ASP A 53 25.65 8.95 -33.59
N HIS A 54 25.15 8.74 -32.37
CA HIS A 54 23.72 8.73 -32.07
C HIS A 54 23.18 10.11 -31.67
N ALA A 55 24.04 11.13 -31.51
CA ALA A 55 23.65 12.43 -30.98
C ALA A 55 22.64 13.17 -31.88
N ALA A 56 22.95 13.31 -33.17
CA ALA A 56 22.06 14.01 -34.12
C ALA A 56 20.72 13.27 -34.34
N PRO A 57 20.70 11.95 -34.56
CA PRO A 57 19.45 11.19 -34.59
C PRO A 57 18.61 11.31 -33.29
N THR A 58 19.27 11.31 -32.13
CA THR A 58 18.55 11.39 -30.83
C THR A 58 17.92 12.77 -30.66
N MET A 59 18.63 13.84 -31.05
CA MET A 59 18.08 15.20 -31.03
C MET A 59 16.87 15.36 -31.97
N ARG A 60 16.86 14.70 -33.15
CA ARG A 60 15.69 14.70 -34.03
C ARG A 60 14.47 14.04 -33.38
N GLU A 61 14.66 12.88 -32.78
CA GLU A 61 13.61 12.17 -32.05
C GLU A 61 13.13 12.99 -30.84
N LEU A 62 14.03 13.64 -30.12
CA LEU A 62 13.68 14.51 -28.99
C LEU A 62 12.80 15.69 -29.42
N ARG A 63 13.12 16.35 -30.55
CA ARG A 63 12.33 17.49 -31.08
C ARG A 63 10.94 17.09 -31.53
N MET A 64 10.84 16.05 -32.36
CA MET A 64 9.56 15.52 -32.84
C MET A 64 8.63 15.19 -31.66
N ARG A 65 9.21 14.59 -30.62
CA ARG A 65 8.49 14.21 -29.41
C ARG A 65 8.11 15.41 -28.55
N ALA A 66 9.00 16.39 -28.41
CA ALA A 66 8.71 17.64 -27.70
C ALA A 66 7.48 18.34 -28.29
N GLU A 67 7.40 18.46 -29.61
CA GLU A 67 6.30 19.10 -30.33
C GLU A 67 4.96 18.40 -30.06
N ALA A 68 4.93 17.07 -30.16
CA ALA A 68 3.70 16.31 -29.94
C ALA A 68 3.28 16.21 -28.47
N LEU A 69 4.13 16.61 -27.51
CA LEU A 69 3.79 16.63 -26.08
C LEU A 69 3.13 17.95 -25.65
N VAL A 70 3.46 19.08 -26.31
CA VAL A 70 2.92 20.40 -25.97
C VAL A 70 1.40 20.43 -26.19
N GLY A 71 0.66 20.96 -25.21
CA GLY A 71 -0.80 21.00 -25.18
C GLY A 71 -1.46 19.72 -24.69
N SER A 72 -0.70 18.64 -24.48
CA SER A 72 -1.24 17.38 -23.96
C SER A 72 -1.57 17.47 -22.47
N GLU A 73 -2.68 16.83 -22.10
CA GLU A 73 -3.17 16.75 -20.72
C GLU A 73 -3.03 15.34 -20.13
N PHE A 74 -2.40 15.28 -18.96
CA PHE A 74 -2.10 14.07 -18.22
C PHE A 74 -2.79 14.12 -16.85
N PRO A 75 -3.75 13.20 -16.57
CA PRO A 75 -4.39 13.18 -15.26
C PRO A 75 -3.37 12.79 -14.17
N ALA A 76 -3.40 13.48 -13.04
CA ALA A 76 -2.56 13.19 -11.88
C ALA A 76 -3.03 11.91 -11.20
N LEU A 77 -2.15 10.91 -11.25
CA LEU A 77 -1.98 9.75 -10.37
C LEU A 77 -3.18 8.83 -10.05
N ASP A 78 -4.19 8.70 -10.92
CA ASP A 78 -5.10 7.54 -10.87
C ASP A 78 -4.63 6.34 -11.71
N ASP A 79 -3.72 6.54 -12.69
CA ASP A 79 -3.03 5.47 -13.43
C ASP A 79 -1.82 6.03 -14.22
N PRO A 80 -0.57 5.90 -13.72
CA PRO A 80 0.66 6.26 -14.44
C PRO A 80 0.77 5.57 -15.81
N ARG A 81 0.19 4.37 -15.94
CA ARG A 81 0.15 3.64 -17.22
C ARG A 81 -0.80 4.31 -18.20
N ARG A 82 -1.81 5.08 -17.77
CA ARG A 82 -2.73 5.83 -18.64
C ARG A 82 -2.10 7.12 -19.16
N ALA A 83 -1.35 7.85 -18.32
CA ALA A 83 -0.56 9.01 -18.72
C ALA A 83 0.58 8.61 -19.69
N LEU A 84 1.33 7.56 -19.35
CA LEU A 84 2.34 6.97 -20.24
C LEU A 84 1.72 6.29 -21.48
N ARG A 85 0.46 5.80 -21.42
CA ARG A 85 -0.31 5.32 -22.59
C ARG A 85 -0.69 6.45 -23.56
N LYS A 86 -0.92 7.68 -23.09
CA LYS A 86 -1.06 8.83 -24.00
C LYS A 86 0.26 9.15 -24.70
N CYS A 87 1.41 8.89 -24.06
CA CYS A 87 2.72 8.87 -24.73
C CYS A 87 2.95 7.61 -25.61
N ARG A 88 2.10 6.57 -25.53
CA ARG A 88 2.14 5.37 -26.40
C ARG A 88 1.51 5.57 -27.78
N GLY A 89 1.01 6.78 -28.10
CA GLY A 89 0.72 7.16 -29.49
C GLY A 89 1.94 7.09 -30.41
N TRP A 90 3.14 6.86 -29.84
CA TRP A 90 4.41 6.70 -30.55
C TRP A 90 4.90 5.25 -30.50
N GLU A 91 4.12 4.37 -31.16
CA GLU A 91 4.33 2.94 -31.42
C GLU A 91 4.80 2.01 -30.26
N PRO A 92 4.32 0.76 -30.23
CA PRO A 92 4.99 -0.27 -29.48
C PRO A 92 6.32 -0.52 -30.18
N VAL A 93 7.44 -0.03 -29.62
CA VAL A 93 8.75 -0.51 -30.05
C VAL A 93 8.83 -1.98 -29.64
N GLY A 94 8.35 -2.85 -30.52
CA GLY A 94 8.71 -4.25 -30.55
C GLY A 94 10.21 -4.31 -30.75
N GLY A 95 10.94 -4.61 -29.67
CA GLY A 95 12.39 -4.71 -29.68
C GLY A 95 13.02 -3.86 -28.60
N LEU A 96 13.44 -4.50 -27.52
CA LEU A 96 14.45 -3.94 -26.64
C LEU A 96 15.76 -3.88 -27.43
N GLY A 97 16.31 -2.67 -27.57
CA GLY A 97 17.49 -2.39 -28.38
C GLY A 97 17.99 -0.97 -28.15
N ARG A 98 19.28 -0.75 -28.45
CA ARG A 98 19.91 0.58 -28.39
C ARG A 98 19.51 1.38 -29.61
N GLY A 99 19.06 2.61 -29.41
CA GLY A 99 18.76 3.49 -30.53
C GLY A 99 18.30 4.88 -30.12
N PRO A 100 18.37 5.84 -31.05
CA PRO A 100 17.95 7.24 -30.83
C PRO A 100 16.51 7.39 -30.30
N ARG A 101 15.59 6.57 -30.80
CA ARG A 101 14.18 6.54 -30.38
C ARG A 101 14.02 6.13 -28.92
N GLN A 102 14.72 5.07 -28.52
CA GLN A 102 14.68 4.54 -27.17
C GLN A 102 15.35 5.49 -26.17
N SER A 103 16.45 6.13 -26.58
CA SER A 103 17.12 7.18 -25.79
C SER A 103 16.23 8.40 -25.58
N ALA A 104 15.57 8.89 -26.63
CA ALA A 104 14.63 10.00 -26.53
C ALA A 104 13.43 9.64 -25.64
N LYS A 105 12.87 8.43 -25.81
CA LYS A 105 11.78 7.92 -24.97
C LYS A 105 12.15 7.90 -23.48
N LEU A 106 13.35 7.42 -23.13
CA LEU A 106 13.81 7.39 -21.75
C LEU A 106 13.89 8.80 -21.13
N ALA A 107 14.44 9.78 -21.85
CA ALA A 107 14.55 11.14 -21.36
C ALA A 107 13.16 11.78 -21.10
N PHE A 108 12.17 11.52 -21.97
CA PHE A 108 10.79 11.95 -21.74
C PHE A 108 10.08 11.18 -20.63
N GLU A 109 10.32 9.87 -20.50
CA GLU A 109 9.79 9.08 -19.37
C GLU A 109 10.29 9.64 -18.04
N MET A 110 11.57 10.01 -17.95
CA MET A 110 12.15 10.65 -16.75
C MET A 110 11.55 12.02 -16.50
N ALA A 111 11.48 12.89 -17.50
CA ALA A 111 10.95 14.25 -17.36
C ALA A 111 9.46 14.29 -17.01
N LEU A 112 8.65 13.43 -17.62
CA LEU A 112 7.21 13.40 -17.38
C LEU A 112 6.89 12.82 -15.99
N LEU A 113 7.66 11.82 -15.58
CA LEU A 113 7.59 11.27 -14.23
C LEU A 113 7.90 12.36 -13.21
N ASP A 114 9.02 13.06 -13.37
CA ASP A 114 9.43 14.18 -12.52
C ASP A 114 8.36 15.29 -12.44
N ALA A 115 7.78 15.70 -13.57
CA ALA A 115 6.69 16.69 -13.60
C ALA A 115 5.41 16.19 -12.91
N LEU A 116 4.97 14.96 -13.18
CA LEU A 116 3.73 14.42 -12.61
C LEU A 116 3.83 14.20 -11.10
N LEU A 117 5.03 13.91 -10.60
CA LEU A 117 5.33 13.81 -9.18
C LEU A 117 5.13 15.17 -8.48
N LYS A 118 5.71 16.23 -9.04
CA LYS A 118 5.56 17.62 -8.58
C LYS A 118 4.10 18.10 -8.59
N VAL A 119 3.30 17.64 -9.55
CA VAL A 119 1.84 17.91 -9.59
C VAL A 119 1.09 17.19 -8.49
N GLY A 120 1.47 15.93 -8.20
CA GLY A 120 0.94 15.18 -7.06
C GLY A 120 1.24 15.85 -5.73
N GLU A 121 2.38 16.54 -5.61
CA GLU A 121 2.75 17.33 -4.43
C GLU A 121 1.95 18.64 -4.31
N SER A 122 1.70 19.37 -5.41
CA SER A 122 0.85 20.58 -5.41
C SER A 122 -0.62 20.27 -5.07
N ALA A 123 -1.16 19.16 -5.59
CA ALA A 123 -2.55 18.76 -5.34
C ALA A 123 -2.74 18.03 -4.00
N THR A 124 -1.69 17.42 -3.45
CA THR A 124 -1.70 16.66 -2.19
C THR A 124 -0.31 16.65 -1.57
N LYS A 125 0.06 17.68 -0.80
CA LYS A 125 1.24 17.61 0.08
C LYS A 125 1.05 16.50 1.12
N GLY A 126 1.65 15.33 0.92
CA GLY A 126 1.99 14.41 2.01
C GLY A 126 1.21 13.10 2.16
N ALA A 127 0.71 12.51 1.08
CA ALA A 127 0.38 11.09 1.07
C ALA A 127 1.33 10.40 0.08
N TRP A 128 1.58 9.10 0.27
CA TRP A 128 2.27 8.21 -0.68
C TRP A 128 3.78 8.05 -0.45
N LEU A 129 4.18 7.10 0.43
CA LEU A 129 5.38 6.22 0.28
C LEU A 129 5.67 5.28 1.47
N PRO A 130 5.19 4.02 1.54
CA PRO A 130 5.68 3.05 2.51
C PRO A 130 6.94 2.34 2.02
N GLY A 131 7.95 2.24 2.88
CA GLY A 131 9.04 1.28 2.78
C GLY A 131 10.15 1.66 1.80
N GLN A 132 10.97 2.65 2.15
CA GLN A 132 12.30 2.72 1.55
C GLN A 132 13.15 1.59 2.16
N LYS A 133 13.58 0.65 1.33
CA LYS A 133 14.82 -0.07 1.63
C LYS A 133 15.89 1.01 1.50
N HIS A 134 16.52 1.44 2.60
CA HIS A 134 17.78 2.18 2.49
C HIS A 134 18.77 1.24 1.84
N LEU A 135 18.86 1.30 0.51
CA LEU A 135 19.95 0.72 -0.22
C LEU A 135 21.13 1.64 0.07
N PRO A 136 22.12 1.22 0.88
CA PRO A 136 23.31 2.03 1.02
C PRO A 136 23.86 2.28 -0.39
N HIS A 137 24.05 3.54 -0.77
CA HIS A 137 24.79 3.90 -1.98
C HIS A 137 26.22 3.42 -1.78
N GLN A 138 26.46 2.17 -2.13
CA GLN A 138 27.72 1.51 -1.85
C GLN A 138 28.67 1.91 -2.95
N ARG A 139 29.41 2.97 -2.65
CA ARG A 139 30.62 3.32 -3.40
C ARG A 139 31.56 2.14 -3.29
N TYR A 140 32.30 1.88 -4.35
CA TYR A 140 33.41 0.94 -4.31
C TYR A 140 34.64 1.66 -3.76
N ALA A 141 35.45 0.93 -2.99
CA ALA A 141 36.61 1.47 -2.31
C ALA A 141 37.79 1.76 -3.27
N VAL A 142 37.68 1.24 -4.49
CA VAL A 142 38.60 1.38 -5.66
C VAL A 142 39.94 0.63 -5.42
N PRO A 143 40.49 -0.06 -6.44
CA PRO A 143 41.14 0.62 -7.56
C PRO A 143 40.66 0.23 -8.96
N ALA A 144 40.56 1.25 -9.80
CA ALA A 144 40.66 1.14 -11.24
C ALA A 144 42.13 1.35 -11.62
N GLY A 145 42.89 0.26 -11.76
CA GLY A 145 44.12 0.21 -12.56
C GLY A 145 44.98 -1.06 -12.32
N PRO A 146 45.79 -1.51 -13.32
CA PRO A 146 46.16 -0.73 -14.52
C PRO A 146 46.39 -1.55 -15.83
N PRO A 147 46.78 -0.88 -16.93
CA PRO A 147 47.79 -1.47 -17.82
C PRO A 147 49.24 -1.25 -17.32
N GLU A 148 49.52 -0.22 -16.50
CA GLU A 148 50.89 0.22 -16.10
C GLU A 148 51.07 0.80 -14.65
N LEU A 149 50.43 0.29 -13.60
CA LEU A 149 50.68 0.65 -12.18
C LEU A 149 51.50 -0.45 -11.48
N PRO A 150 52.55 -0.12 -10.71
CA PRO A 150 53.33 -1.10 -9.93
C PRO A 150 52.51 -1.80 -8.83
N ALA A 151 52.84 -3.06 -8.53
CA ALA A 151 52.14 -3.89 -7.54
C ALA A 151 52.11 -3.29 -6.12
N ASP A 152 53.11 -2.48 -5.77
CA ASP A 152 53.21 -1.81 -4.47
C ASP A 152 52.15 -0.72 -4.31
N THR A 153 51.77 -0.06 -5.41
CA THR A 153 50.75 1.01 -5.42
C THR A 153 49.34 0.48 -5.15
N LEU A 154 49.04 -0.75 -5.60
CA LEU A 154 47.76 -1.43 -5.31
C LEU A 154 47.63 -1.73 -3.81
N SER A 155 48.72 -2.23 -3.21
CA SER A 155 48.75 -2.58 -1.80
C SER A 155 48.57 -1.34 -0.91
N ASP A 156 49.27 -0.26 -1.24
CA ASP A 156 49.16 1.02 -0.53
C ASP A 156 47.76 1.63 -0.64
N ALA A 157 47.14 1.54 -1.83
CA ALA A 157 45.79 2.04 -2.03
C ALA A 157 44.76 1.28 -1.19
N LEU A 158 44.89 -0.04 -1.08
CA LEU A 158 44.01 -0.89 -0.26
C LEU A 158 44.20 -0.65 1.24
N ARG A 159 45.44 -0.45 1.70
CA ARG A 159 45.71 -0.14 3.13
C ARG A 159 45.23 1.25 3.53
N LYS A 160 45.25 2.22 2.61
CA LYS A 160 44.70 3.57 2.82
C LYS A 160 43.18 3.65 2.68
N ASP A 161 42.56 2.65 2.07
CA ASP A 161 41.11 2.59 1.93
C ASP A 161 40.44 2.40 3.31
N PRO A 162 39.50 3.29 3.70
CA PRO A 162 38.82 3.24 4.98
C PRO A 162 37.90 2.02 5.16
N GLY A 163 37.69 1.19 4.13
CA GLY A 163 36.92 -0.04 4.28
C GLY A 163 35.40 0.16 4.31
N THR A 164 34.90 1.37 4.01
CA THR A 164 33.47 1.74 4.13
C THR A 164 32.60 1.22 2.97
N SER A 165 33.23 0.76 1.90
CA SER A 165 32.59 0.17 0.74
C SER A 165 32.18 -1.28 0.98
N TRP A 166 31.05 -1.69 0.41
CA TRP A 166 30.59 -3.07 0.53
C TRP A 166 31.44 -4.06 -0.23
N ALA A 167 31.83 -3.74 -1.46
CA ALA A 167 32.64 -4.61 -2.29
C ALA A 167 33.85 -3.87 -2.85
N LEU A 168 34.87 -4.64 -3.18
CA LEU A 168 36.00 -4.22 -3.98
C LEU A 168 35.73 -4.58 -5.44
N ARG A 169 35.79 -3.60 -6.35
CA ARG A 169 35.55 -3.83 -7.78
C ARG A 169 36.87 -3.89 -8.53
N LEU A 170 37.21 -5.07 -9.06
CA LEU A 170 38.46 -5.33 -9.77
C LEU A 170 38.20 -5.58 -11.25
N ARG A 171 38.87 -4.84 -12.12
CA ARG A 171 38.77 -5.03 -13.58
C ARG A 171 39.83 -6.01 -14.05
N LEU A 172 39.39 -7.13 -14.63
CA LEU A 172 40.27 -8.17 -15.12
C LEU A 172 40.87 -7.82 -16.48
N SER A 173 42.12 -8.23 -16.69
CA SER A 173 42.89 -8.04 -17.93
C SER A 173 42.57 -9.08 -19.00
N GLY A 174 42.14 -10.28 -18.59
CA GLY A 174 41.93 -11.43 -19.46
C GLY A 174 43.12 -12.40 -19.51
N ASP A 175 44.22 -12.07 -18.85
CA ASP A 175 45.37 -12.96 -18.62
C ASP A 175 45.17 -13.75 -17.32
N ASP A 176 45.18 -15.08 -17.40
CA ASP A 176 44.80 -15.95 -16.27
C ASP A 176 45.79 -15.87 -15.10
N GLU A 177 47.10 -15.84 -15.35
CA GLU A 177 48.09 -15.80 -14.27
C GLU A 177 48.10 -14.44 -13.58
N ARG A 178 48.03 -13.37 -14.37
CA ARG A 178 47.99 -12.00 -13.87
C ARG A 178 46.73 -11.71 -13.08
N ASP A 179 45.57 -12.06 -13.63
CA ASP A 179 44.29 -11.84 -12.97
C ASP A 179 44.21 -12.64 -11.65
N LEU A 180 44.71 -13.87 -11.63
CA LEU A 180 44.75 -14.68 -10.40
C LEU A 180 45.72 -14.09 -9.37
N SER A 181 46.88 -13.59 -9.80
CA SER A 181 47.84 -12.89 -8.93
C SER A 181 47.20 -11.67 -8.25
N TRP A 182 46.45 -10.85 -8.99
CA TRP A 182 45.72 -9.72 -8.42
C TRP A 182 44.64 -10.16 -7.43
N VAL A 183 43.87 -11.19 -7.74
CA VAL A 183 42.86 -11.73 -6.81
C VAL A 183 43.53 -12.22 -5.52
N ARG A 184 44.67 -12.93 -5.61
CA ARG A 184 45.45 -13.40 -4.46
C ARG A 184 45.93 -12.24 -3.60
N GLN A 185 46.53 -11.22 -4.23
CA GLN A 185 47.07 -10.07 -3.54
C GLN A 185 45.97 -9.30 -2.79
N VAL A 186 44.84 -9.02 -3.45
CA VAL A 186 43.71 -8.30 -2.83
C VAL A 186 43.12 -9.09 -1.67
N THR A 187 42.93 -10.42 -1.84
CA THR A 187 42.37 -11.29 -0.79
C THR A 187 43.29 -11.37 0.42
N ALA A 188 44.61 -11.48 0.21
CA ALA A 188 45.59 -11.50 1.29
C ALA A 188 45.59 -10.20 2.11
N ILE A 189 45.48 -9.04 1.44
CA ILE A 189 45.44 -7.74 2.11
C ILE A 189 44.14 -7.56 2.89
N GLU A 190 42.99 -7.95 2.34
CA GLU A 190 41.72 -7.90 3.08
C GLU A 190 41.79 -8.79 4.34
N ARG A 191 42.41 -9.97 4.24
CA ARG A 191 42.64 -10.86 5.39
C ARG A 191 43.57 -10.23 6.44
N GLU A 192 44.69 -9.64 6.02
CA GLU A 192 45.62 -8.89 6.89
C GLU A 192 44.88 -7.78 7.66
N LEU A 193 43.98 -7.07 6.98
CA LEU A 193 43.20 -5.98 7.55
C LEU A 193 41.96 -6.45 8.34
N GLY A 194 41.72 -7.76 8.45
CA GLY A 194 40.55 -8.33 9.13
C GLY A 194 39.21 -8.02 8.45
N ARG A 195 39.22 -7.73 7.14
CA ARG A 195 38.05 -7.37 6.34
C ARG A 195 37.59 -8.56 5.50
N LYS A 196 36.28 -8.70 5.30
CA LYS A 196 35.67 -9.77 4.48
C LYS A 196 34.73 -9.22 3.40
N ARG A 197 35.17 -8.18 2.68
CA ARG A 197 34.33 -7.53 1.65
C ARG A 197 34.29 -8.38 0.38
N PRO A 198 33.11 -8.59 -0.24
CA PRO A 198 33.04 -9.28 -1.52
C PRO A 198 33.93 -8.64 -2.60
N LEU A 199 34.57 -9.47 -3.41
CA LEU A 199 35.39 -9.05 -4.53
C LEU A 199 34.59 -9.23 -5.83
N TRP A 200 34.24 -8.10 -6.44
CA TRP A 200 33.50 -8.02 -7.69
C TRP A 200 34.44 -7.88 -8.87
N LEU A 201 34.66 -9.00 -9.57
CA LEU A 201 35.44 -9.10 -10.79
C LEU A 201 34.60 -8.67 -12.00
N VAL A 202 35.12 -7.74 -12.80
CA VAL A 202 34.44 -7.25 -14.00
C VAL A 202 35.31 -7.44 -15.22
N GLY A 203 34.75 -8.08 -16.25
CA GLY A 203 35.42 -8.26 -17.54
C GLY A 203 36.31 -9.49 -17.61
N GLY A 204 37.36 -9.41 -18.45
CA GLY A 204 38.26 -10.52 -18.80
C GLY A 204 38.02 -11.11 -20.20
N GLY A 205 36.83 -10.93 -20.78
CA GLY A 205 36.57 -11.19 -22.20
C GLY A 205 36.97 -12.58 -22.69
N ARG A 206 36.86 -13.59 -21.83
CA ARG A 206 37.36 -14.94 -22.12
C ARG A 206 36.40 -15.66 -23.08
N ARG A 207 36.94 -16.52 -23.95
CA ARG A 207 36.14 -17.50 -24.69
C ARG A 207 35.70 -18.63 -23.75
N ASP A 208 34.62 -19.33 -24.06
CA ASP A 208 34.00 -20.35 -23.20
C ASP A 208 34.99 -21.29 -22.47
N ASN A 209 35.95 -21.89 -23.19
CA ASN A 209 36.91 -22.83 -22.60
C ASN A 209 37.90 -22.14 -21.64
N ALA A 210 38.33 -20.92 -21.97
CA ALA A 210 39.20 -20.13 -21.10
C ALA A 210 38.43 -19.65 -19.86
N GLY A 211 37.15 -19.29 -20.00
CA GLY A 211 36.27 -18.95 -18.88
C GLY A 211 36.10 -20.12 -17.91
N ALA A 212 35.82 -21.31 -18.42
CA ALA A 212 35.67 -22.52 -17.60
C ALA A 212 36.98 -22.91 -16.87
N ARG A 213 38.13 -22.78 -17.54
CA ARG A 213 39.45 -22.99 -16.92
C ARG A 213 39.68 -22.00 -15.78
N PHE A 214 39.45 -20.72 -16.03
CA PHE A 214 39.69 -19.67 -15.03
C PHE A 214 38.74 -19.79 -13.83
N VAL A 215 37.45 -20.14 -14.03
CA VAL A 215 36.52 -20.44 -12.91
C VAL A 215 37.08 -21.56 -12.02
N ARG A 216 37.64 -22.64 -12.61
CA ARG A 216 38.23 -23.73 -11.81
C ARG A 216 39.45 -23.26 -11.02
N MET A 217 40.30 -22.43 -11.63
CA MET A 217 41.46 -21.84 -10.94
C MET A 217 41.05 -20.92 -9.78
N LEU A 218 39.98 -20.14 -9.95
CA LEU A 218 39.40 -19.34 -8.87
C LEU A 218 38.79 -20.23 -7.77
N SER A 219 38.05 -21.27 -8.15
CA SER A 219 37.34 -22.15 -7.21
C SER A 219 38.30 -23.02 -6.40
N SER A 220 39.46 -23.41 -6.96
CA SER A 220 40.50 -24.12 -6.22
C SER A 220 41.26 -23.24 -5.23
N PHE A 221 41.09 -21.91 -5.32
CA PHE A 221 41.82 -20.94 -4.52
C PHE A 221 41.00 -20.44 -3.31
N VAL A 222 39.68 -20.28 -3.45
CA VAL A 222 38.81 -19.78 -2.37
C VAL A 222 38.26 -20.94 -1.56
N THR A 223 38.70 -21.06 -0.30
CA THR A 223 38.06 -21.93 0.71
C THR A 223 36.88 -21.19 1.37
N ASP A 224 35.88 -21.94 1.87
CA ASP A 224 34.57 -21.44 2.34
C ASP A 224 34.59 -20.27 3.35
N ASP A 225 35.72 -19.95 3.98
CA ASP A 225 35.82 -18.94 5.05
C ASP A 225 36.44 -17.57 4.67
N ASP A 226 36.88 -17.37 3.41
CA ASP A 226 37.70 -16.20 3.01
C ASP A 226 36.92 -14.97 2.52
N VAL A 227 36.49 -14.94 1.25
CA VAL A 227 35.88 -13.77 0.59
C VAL A 227 34.89 -14.19 -0.50
N ASP A 228 33.69 -13.59 -0.51
CA ASP A 228 32.69 -13.76 -1.58
C ASP A 228 33.21 -13.26 -2.95
N LEU A 229 33.24 -14.13 -3.96
CA LEU A 229 33.59 -13.76 -5.33
C LEU A 229 32.35 -13.55 -6.21
N LEU A 230 32.24 -12.37 -6.83
CA LEU A 230 31.24 -12.08 -7.86
C LEU A 230 31.94 -11.83 -9.19
N TRP A 231 31.61 -12.58 -10.25
CA TRP A 231 32.18 -12.38 -11.58
C TRP A 231 31.11 -11.94 -12.59
N GLU A 232 31.16 -10.66 -12.95
CA GLU A 232 30.23 -10.03 -13.89
C GLU A 232 30.68 -10.18 -15.35
N GLU A 233 29.80 -10.74 -16.17
CA GLU A 233 29.98 -10.95 -17.62
C GLU A 233 31.35 -11.59 -17.97
N PRO A 234 31.60 -12.84 -17.53
CA PRO A 234 32.88 -13.52 -17.70
C PRO A 234 33.27 -13.83 -19.15
N LEU A 235 32.28 -13.88 -20.05
CA LEU A 235 32.45 -14.32 -21.45
C LEU A 235 32.51 -13.14 -22.42
N ALA A 236 33.21 -13.32 -23.54
CA ALA A 236 33.27 -12.33 -24.62
C ALA A 236 31.94 -12.19 -25.38
N ARG A 237 31.72 -11.03 -26.01
CA ARG A 237 30.52 -10.71 -26.82
C ARG A 237 30.19 -11.73 -27.92
N ALA A 238 31.20 -12.31 -28.57
CA ALA A 238 30.97 -13.32 -29.62
C ALA A 238 30.37 -14.64 -29.08
N SER A 239 30.54 -14.92 -27.79
CA SER A 239 29.98 -16.08 -27.08
C SER A 239 28.60 -15.82 -26.44
N GLU A 240 28.15 -14.56 -26.33
CA GLU A 240 26.89 -14.15 -25.67
C GLU A 240 25.59 -14.55 -26.44
N SER A 241 25.70 -15.09 -27.66
CA SER A 241 24.57 -15.34 -28.59
C SER A 241 23.75 -16.63 -28.36
N SER A 242 23.67 -17.14 -27.13
CA SER A 242 22.89 -18.36 -26.84
C SER A 242 21.38 -18.11 -26.80
N PHE A 243 20.94 -16.94 -26.31
CA PHE A 243 19.52 -16.56 -26.28
C PHE A 243 19.07 -15.71 -27.48
N ALA A 244 19.99 -15.03 -28.17
CA ALA A 244 19.66 -14.19 -29.33
C ALA A 244 18.99 -14.98 -30.48
N ARG A 245 19.26 -16.29 -30.59
CA ARG A 245 18.63 -17.18 -31.58
C ARG A 245 17.23 -17.68 -31.18
N LEU A 246 16.85 -17.60 -29.90
CA LEU A 246 15.60 -18.17 -29.35
C LEU A 246 14.43 -17.17 -29.41
N ARG A 247 14.28 -16.44 -30.53
CA ARG A 247 13.18 -15.48 -30.70
C ARG A 247 11.79 -16.16 -30.60
N GLN A 248 11.04 -15.74 -29.58
CA GLN A 248 9.57 -15.64 -29.48
C GLN A 248 8.65 -16.89 -29.43
N ARG A 249 9.14 -18.15 -29.44
CA ARG A 249 8.20 -19.31 -29.53
C ARG A 249 8.35 -20.44 -28.49
N THR A 250 9.21 -20.32 -27.48
CA THR A 250 9.43 -21.42 -26.51
C THR A 250 8.89 -21.08 -25.10
N PRO A 251 7.99 -21.89 -24.52
CA PRO A 251 7.50 -21.70 -23.15
C PRO A 251 8.63 -21.70 -22.11
N LEU A 252 8.52 -20.84 -21.08
CA LEU A 252 9.49 -20.61 -20.00
C LEU A 252 9.99 -21.89 -19.29
N ALA A 253 9.21 -22.96 -19.29
CA ALA A 253 9.55 -24.23 -18.62
C ALA A 253 10.60 -25.08 -19.39
N ARG A 254 10.79 -24.86 -20.69
CA ARG A 254 11.64 -25.73 -21.56
C ARG A 254 13.10 -25.29 -21.69
N LEU A 255 13.54 -24.29 -20.93
CA LEU A 255 14.81 -23.58 -21.18
C LEU A 255 15.90 -23.77 -20.12
N SER A 256 15.65 -24.53 -19.05
CA SER A 256 16.66 -24.78 -18.01
C SER A 256 17.88 -25.50 -18.57
N GLY A 257 19.06 -24.92 -18.38
CA GLY A 257 20.35 -25.58 -18.60
C GLY A 257 21.05 -25.27 -19.92
N ARG A 258 20.57 -24.29 -20.69
CA ARG A 258 21.08 -23.99 -22.04
C ARG A 258 21.96 -22.75 -22.15
N SER A 259 22.09 -21.93 -21.11
CA SER A 259 22.98 -20.77 -21.18
C SER A 259 24.42 -21.11 -20.82
N ARG A 260 25.37 -20.44 -21.48
CA ARG A 260 26.81 -20.58 -21.20
C ARG A 260 27.18 -20.03 -19.82
N LEU A 261 26.52 -18.95 -19.38
CA LEU A 261 26.68 -18.39 -18.03
C LEU A 261 26.20 -19.38 -16.96
N GLY A 262 25.07 -20.06 -17.18
CA GLY A 262 24.59 -21.11 -16.29
C GLY A 262 25.52 -22.32 -16.22
N LYS A 263 26.19 -22.68 -17.33
CA LYS A 263 27.24 -23.70 -17.31
C LYS A 263 28.42 -23.28 -16.43
N LEU A 264 28.83 -22.00 -16.49
CA LEU A 264 29.88 -21.48 -15.63
C LEU A 264 29.45 -21.46 -14.15
N GLN A 265 28.20 -21.05 -13.85
CA GLN A 265 27.68 -21.08 -12.47
C GLN A 265 27.70 -22.51 -11.91
N ARG A 266 27.28 -23.52 -12.69
CA ARG A 266 27.35 -24.93 -12.27
C ARG A 266 28.77 -25.45 -12.07
N LEU A 267 29.73 -24.97 -12.87
CA LEU A 267 31.14 -25.32 -12.69
C LEU A 267 31.76 -24.64 -11.47
N ALA A 268 31.31 -23.42 -11.14
CA ALA A 268 31.74 -22.67 -9.98
C ALA A 268 31.16 -23.21 -8.67
N GLY A 269 29.97 -23.82 -8.71
CA GLY A 269 29.23 -24.17 -7.50
C GLY A 269 28.93 -22.90 -6.69
N ASP A 270 29.15 -22.99 -5.38
CA ASP A 270 28.96 -21.88 -4.44
C ASP A 270 30.22 -21.01 -4.28
N SER A 271 31.37 -21.47 -4.78
CA SER A 271 32.67 -20.79 -4.63
C SER A 271 32.77 -19.47 -5.42
N VAL A 272 32.04 -19.34 -6.54
CA VAL A 272 31.99 -18.10 -7.35
C VAL A 272 30.57 -17.82 -7.82
N THR A 273 30.05 -16.64 -7.50
CA THR A 273 28.77 -16.16 -8.03
C THR A 273 28.96 -15.55 -9.42
N ILE A 274 28.38 -16.18 -10.44
CA ILE A 274 28.32 -15.61 -11.79
C ILE A 274 27.21 -14.56 -11.83
N VAL A 275 27.56 -13.36 -12.30
CA VAL A 275 26.63 -12.23 -12.42
C VAL A 275 26.37 -11.93 -13.90
N ALA A 276 25.14 -12.11 -14.36
CA ALA A 276 24.72 -11.66 -15.68
C ALA A 276 24.45 -10.14 -15.65
N SER A 277 24.87 -9.40 -16.68
CA SER A 277 24.50 -7.99 -16.84
C SER A 277 24.06 -7.69 -18.26
N ARG A 278 25.00 -7.38 -19.17
CA ARG A 278 24.75 -7.07 -20.58
C ARG A 278 23.99 -8.17 -21.35
N SER A 279 24.02 -9.40 -20.85
CA SER A 279 23.31 -10.56 -21.40
C SER A 279 21.78 -10.53 -21.20
N ALA A 280 21.28 -9.70 -20.27
CA ALA A 280 19.85 -9.59 -19.95
C ALA A 280 19.23 -8.32 -20.57
N THR A 281 18.83 -8.38 -21.84
CA THR A 281 18.29 -7.21 -22.54
C THR A 281 16.76 -7.16 -22.57
N SER A 282 16.07 -8.11 -21.94
CA SER A 282 14.61 -8.15 -21.84
C SER A 282 14.11 -8.72 -20.52
N THR A 283 12.87 -8.40 -20.16
CA THR A 283 12.19 -8.96 -18.98
C THR A 283 12.19 -10.49 -19.00
N TRP A 284 11.98 -11.07 -20.18
CA TRP A 284 12.01 -12.51 -20.39
C TRP A 284 13.43 -13.09 -20.24
N GLN A 285 14.46 -12.47 -20.81
CA GLN A 285 15.85 -12.91 -20.63
C GLN A 285 16.32 -12.76 -19.18
N ALA A 286 15.92 -11.69 -18.49
CA ALA A 286 16.21 -11.48 -17.09
C ALA A 286 15.65 -12.64 -16.23
N ALA A 287 14.39 -13.02 -16.45
CA ALA A 287 13.77 -14.14 -15.75
C ALA A 287 14.41 -15.50 -16.12
N ALA A 288 14.78 -15.70 -17.38
CA ALA A 288 15.42 -16.94 -17.83
C ALA A 288 16.84 -17.10 -17.25
N LEU A 289 17.64 -16.03 -17.27
CA LEU A 289 18.99 -16.03 -16.70
C LEU A 289 18.96 -16.13 -15.17
N ALA A 290 18.00 -15.50 -14.50
CA ALA A 290 17.83 -15.56 -13.04
C ALA A 290 17.75 -16.99 -12.48
N ARG A 291 17.26 -17.95 -13.27
CA ARG A 291 17.18 -19.38 -12.88
C ARG A 291 18.51 -20.12 -13.04
N GLU A 292 19.48 -19.54 -13.73
CA GLU A 292 20.71 -20.22 -14.10
C GLU A 292 21.98 -19.60 -13.48
N VAL A 293 21.93 -18.35 -13.03
CA VAL A 293 23.07 -17.65 -12.42
C VAL A 293 22.75 -17.21 -10.98
N GLY A 294 23.78 -17.01 -10.15
CA GLY A 294 23.62 -16.57 -8.77
C GLY A 294 23.41 -15.06 -8.59
N GLY A 295 23.67 -14.26 -9.64
CA GLY A 295 23.41 -12.82 -9.61
C GLY A 295 23.01 -12.20 -10.94
N LEU A 296 22.29 -11.09 -10.88
CA LEU A 296 21.84 -10.31 -12.04
C LEU A 296 22.04 -8.82 -11.77
N CYS A 297 22.66 -8.11 -12.71
CA CYS A 297 22.92 -6.67 -12.63
C CYS A 297 22.20 -5.95 -13.79
N LEU A 298 21.12 -5.25 -13.48
CA LEU A 298 20.28 -4.53 -14.44
C LEU A 298 20.80 -3.12 -14.68
N SER A 299 20.52 -2.54 -15.86
CA SER A 299 20.92 -1.16 -16.17
C SER A 299 19.86 -0.42 -17.00
N LEU A 300 19.68 0.88 -16.78
CA LEU A 300 18.69 1.68 -17.52
C LEU A 300 19.01 1.76 -19.01
N HIS A 301 20.29 1.80 -19.40
CA HIS A 301 20.69 1.77 -20.81
C HIS A 301 20.48 0.40 -21.49
N GLN A 302 20.17 -0.67 -20.76
CA GLN A 302 19.80 -1.94 -21.39
C GLN A 302 18.31 -1.96 -21.71
N PHE A 303 17.48 -1.52 -20.78
CA PHE A 303 16.02 -1.59 -20.90
C PHE A 303 15.37 -0.37 -21.56
N HIS A 304 16.06 0.79 -21.56
CA HIS A 304 15.61 2.06 -22.11
C HIS A 304 14.17 2.45 -21.69
N SER A 305 13.78 1.98 -20.50
CA SER A 305 12.49 2.25 -19.89
C SER A 305 12.55 1.92 -18.41
N ILE A 306 12.07 2.85 -17.59
CA ILE A 306 11.96 2.69 -16.13
C ILE A 306 10.99 1.53 -15.82
N VAL A 307 9.87 1.47 -16.55
CA VAL A 307 8.85 0.42 -16.40
C VAL A 307 9.39 -0.94 -16.83
N GLY A 308 10.14 -0.99 -17.93
CA GLY A 308 10.75 -2.22 -18.45
C GLY A 308 11.78 -2.81 -17.49
N LEU A 309 12.62 -1.96 -16.88
CA LEU A 309 13.61 -2.38 -15.90
C LEU A 309 12.95 -2.98 -14.65
N ARG A 310 11.92 -2.33 -14.11
CA ARG A 310 11.22 -2.81 -12.93
C ARG A 310 10.47 -4.12 -13.18
N ALA A 311 9.87 -4.27 -14.36
CA ALA A 311 9.26 -5.52 -14.78
C ALA A 311 10.30 -6.65 -14.86
N ALA A 312 11.50 -6.36 -15.36
CA ALA A 312 12.61 -7.32 -15.39
C ALA A 312 13.10 -7.68 -13.98
N ALA A 313 13.22 -6.72 -13.07
CA ALA A 313 13.61 -6.96 -11.69
C ALA A 313 12.63 -7.91 -10.98
N ARG A 314 11.33 -7.68 -11.14
CA ARG A 314 10.29 -8.59 -10.64
C ARG A 314 10.35 -9.98 -11.22
N ALA A 315 10.40 -10.06 -12.53
CA ALA A 315 10.38 -11.34 -13.22
C ALA A 315 11.62 -12.18 -12.82
N ALA A 316 12.77 -11.54 -12.60
CA ALA A 316 13.98 -12.17 -12.09
C ALA A 316 13.82 -12.66 -10.64
N ARG A 317 13.35 -11.81 -9.71
CA ARG A 317 13.12 -12.19 -8.30
C ARG A 317 12.09 -13.32 -8.15
N LEU A 318 11.02 -13.29 -8.95
CA LEU A 318 10.02 -14.36 -8.95
C LEU A 318 10.59 -15.67 -9.51
N ALA A 319 11.51 -15.59 -10.48
CA ALA A 319 12.18 -16.76 -11.03
C ALA A 319 13.20 -17.38 -10.06
N ASN A 320 13.85 -16.58 -9.22
CA ASN A 320 14.81 -17.03 -8.23
C ASN A 320 14.79 -16.06 -7.02
N PRO A 321 14.13 -16.44 -5.90
CA PRO A 321 14.05 -15.63 -4.69
C PRO A 321 15.40 -15.31 -4.06
N ASP A 322 16.40 -16.20 -4.22
CA ASP A 322 17.74 -16.09 -3.62
C ASP A 322 18.74 -15.35 -4.53
N LEU A 323 18.31 -14.90 -5.71
CA LEU A 323 19.14 -14.18 -6.66
C LEU A 323 19.69 -12.88 -6.06
N ARG A 324 21.00 -12.64 -6.20
CA ARG A 324 21.60 -11.33 -5.91
C ARG A 324 21.25 -10.36 -7.04
N LEU A 325 20.28 -9.48 -6.84
CA LEU A 325 19.77 -8.56 -7.86
C LEU A 325 20.29 -7.13 -7.65
N MET A 326 20.99 -6.57 -8.63
CA MET A 326 21.71 -5.30 -8.52
C MET A 326 21.27 -4.32 -9.63
N LEU A 327 21.38 -3.01 -9.38
CA LEU A 327 21.19 -1.95 -10.37
C LEU A 327 22.51 -1.22 -10.64
N ALA A 328 23.01 -1.29 -11.87
CA ALA A 328 24.19 -0.55 -12.33
C ALA A 328 23.90 0.93 -12.57
N GLY A 329 24.84 1.77 -12.14
CA GLY A 329 24.96 3.18 -12.46
C GLY A 329 25.42 3.39 -13.90
N GLU A 330 25.19 4.59 -14.42
CA GLU A 330 25.37 4.93 -15.83
C GLU A 330 26.07 6.28 -15.98
N ARG A 331 26.60 6.54 -17.19
CA ARG A 331 27.28 7.80 -17.50
C ARG A 331 26.26 8.92 -17.59
N GLY A 332 26.42 9.93 -16.74
CA GLY A 332 25.52 11.08 -16.76
C GLY A 332 25.93 12.20 -15.82
N SER A 333 25.07 13.20 -15.73
CA SER A 333 25.18 14.25 -14.71
C SER A 333 24.64 13.75 -13.36
N ARG A 334 24.58 14.64 -12.37
CA ARG A 334 23.93 14.33 -11.09
C ARG A 334 22.44 14.00 -11.24
N ILE A 335 21.79 14.40 -12.35
CA ILE A 335 20.40 14.08 -12.65
C ILE A 335 20.25 12.56 -12.88
N THR A 336 21.09 11.98 -13.73
CA THR A 336 21.11 10.53 -13.99
C THR A 336 21.43 9.72 -12.73
N ASP A 337 22.44 10.15 -11.95
CA ASP A 337 22.85 9.47 -10.71
C ASP A 337 21.71 9.47 -9.68
N SER A 338 21.05 10.61 -9.48
CA SER A 338 19.94 10.77 -8.52
C SER A 338 18.71 9.96 -8.94
N ALA A 339 18.40 9.96 -10.25
CA ALA A 339 17.28 9.18 -10.79
C ALA A 339 17.47 7.66 -10.62
N LEU A 340 18.69 7.16 -10.86
CA LEU A 340 19.03 5.74 -10.70
C LEU A 340 19.06 5.31 -9.23
N ALA A 341 19.63 6.14 -8.36
CA ALA A 341 19.63 5.95 -6.92
C ALA A 341 18.20 5.81 -6.37
N ALA A 342 17.32 6.71 -6.80
CA ALA A 342 15.93 6.68 -6.37
C ALA A 342 15.16 5.52 -6.99
N LEU A 343 15.39 5.18 -8.27
CA LEU A 343 14.80 4.00 -8.91
C LEU A 343 15.17 2.69 -8.21
N ALA A 344 16.42 2.54 -7.80
CA ALA A 344 16.86 1.39 -7.02
C ALA A 344 16.12 1.32 -5.68
N SER A 345 16.05 2.46 -4.98
CA SER A 345 15.36 2.56 -3.69
C SER A 345 13.86 2.28 -3.81
N ALA A 346 13.26 2.64 -4.94
CA ALA A 346 11.86 2.43 -5.27
C ALA A 346 11.51 1.01 -5.76
N THR A 347 12.51 0.17 -6.03
CA THR A 347 12.32 -1.18 -6.57
C THR A 347 12.75 -2.20 -5.54
N THR A 348 11.79 -2.68 -4.74
CA THR A 348 11.99 -3.58 -3.59
C THR A 348 12.73 -4.87 -3.94
N GLU A 349 12.62 -5.31 -5.19
CA GLU A 349 13.29 -6.50 -5.69
C GLU A 349 14.81 -6.30 -5.86
N ILE A 350 15.30 -5.06 -5.97
CA ILE A 350 16.72 -4.73 -6.12
C ILE A 350 17.39 -4.76 -4.74
N ASP A 351 18.47 -5.52 -4.62
CA ASP A 351 19.23 -5.68 -3.38
C ASP A 351 20.27 -4.60 -3.18
N ARG A 352 20.82 -4.06 -4.28
CA ARG A 352 21.92 -3.08 -4.25
C ARG A 352 21.86 -2.13 -5.44
N TYR A 353 22.18 -0.86 -5.19
CA TYR A 353 22.52 0.12 -6.24
C TYR A 353 24.03 0.32 -6.29
N VAL A 354 24.55 0.36 -7.51
CA VAL A 354 25.96 0.30 -7.84
C VAL A 354 26.31 1.55 -8.64
N PRO A 355 26.74 2.66 -8.03
CA PRO A 355 27.03 3.88 -8.78
C PRO A 355 28.20 3.70 -9.76
N GLU A 356 28.20 4.43 -10.88
CA GLU A 356 29.36 4.43 -11.77
C GLU A 356 30.54 5.16 -11.11
N VAL A 357 31.72 4.53 -11.10
CA VAL A 357 32.94 5.14 -10.55
C VAL A 357 33.51 6.13 -11.57
N ARG A 358 33.46 7.42 -11.26
CA ARG A 358 34.12 8.46 -12.06
C ARG A 358 35.63 8.38 -11.85
N ALA A 359 36.39 8.15 -12.92
CA ALA A 359 37.84 8.17 -12.84
C ALA A 359 38.34 9.59 -12.49
N GLY A 360 38.92 9.77 -11.29
CA GLY A 360 39.74 10.94 -10.92
C GLY A 360 39.07 12.08 -10.13
N ALA A 361 38.41 11.83 -9.00
CA ALA A 361 37.85 12.91 -8.16
C ALA A 361 38.60 13.07 -6.82
N TRP A 362 39.71 13.82 -6.84
CA TRP A 362 40.10 14.80 -5.82
C TRP A 362 39.70 16.22 -6.35
N PRO A 363 39.59 17.26 -5.51
CA PRO A 363 38.68 18.38 -5.80
C PRO A 363 39.29 19.35 -6.82
N MET A 364 38.46 19.86 -7.73
CA MET A 364 38.58 21.26 -8.14
C MET A 364 37.28 21.78 -8.75
N LEU A 365 36.74 22.78 -8.05
CA LEU A 365 35.88 23.82 -8.59
C LEU A 365 36.68 24.71 -9.56
N ALA A 366 36.08 25.06 -10.69
CA ALA A 366 36.25 26.32 -11.42
C ALA A 366 35.21 26.31 -12.55
N SER A 367 34.48 27.36 -12.93
CA SER A 367 34.28 28.72 -12.42
C SER A 367 33.25 29.32 -13.38
N GLY A 368 32.31 30.14 -12.89
CA GLY A 368 31.67 31.14 -13.75
C GLY A 368 30.32 30.81 -14.39
N VAL A 369 29.39 30.22 -13.65
CA VAL A 369 27.97 30.62 -13.70
C VAL A 369 27.47 30.59 -12.26
N SER A 370 26.96 31.71 -11.76
CA SER A 370 26.19 31.72 -10.52
C SER A 370 24.99 30.80 -10.68
N THR A 371 25.11 29.56 -10.23
CA THR A 371 23.99 28.62 -10.12
C THR A 371 23.34 28.76 -8.74
N GLY A 372 23.01 30.01 -8.38
CA GLY A 372 21.93 30.23 -7.43
C GLY A 372 20.65 29.71 -8.08
N GLY A 373 20.17 28.55 -7.63
CA GLY A 373 18.84 28.04 -8.00
C GLY A 373 18.76 26.78 -8.87
N PHE A 374 19.83 26.01 -9.11
CA PHE A 374 19.75 24.86 -10.05
C PHE A 374 20.22 23.48 -9.53
N VAL A 375 20.52 23.31 -8.24
CA VAL A 375 20.94 22.00 -7.65
C VAL A 375 20.21 21.66 -6.36
N SER A 376 19.23 22.46 -5.93
CA SER A 376 18.50 22.27 -4.67
C SER A 376 17.03 21.84 -4.84
N GLN A 377 16.62 21.41 -6.05
CA GLN A 377 15.22 21.13 -6.38
C GLN A 377 15.02 19.90 -7.28
N LEU A 378 15.82 18.85 -7.05
CA LEU A 378 15.41 17.49 -7.39
C LEU A 378 15.38 16.77 -6.05
N ASP A 379 14.22 16.83 -5.40
CA ASP A 379 14.01 16.20 -4.11
C ASP A 379 13.93 14.68 -4.34
N LEU A 380 14.82 13.95 -3.67
CA LEU A 380 14.89 12.49 -3.71
C LEU A 380 13.62 11.85 -3.10
N ALA A 381 12.79 12.63 -2.40
CA ALA A 381 11.44 12.25 -1.99
C ALA A 381 10.49 12.03 -3.18
N GLU A 382 10.66 12.75 -4.30
CA GLU A 382 9.71 12.74 -5.42
C GLU A 382 9.80 11.46 -6.26
N LEU A 383 10.99 10.94 -6.56
CA LEU A 383 11.15 9.71 -7.34
C LEU A 383 10.63 8.46 -6.62
N ALA A 384 10.57 8.51 -5.29
CA ALA A 384 10.19 7.38 -4.48
C ALA A 384 8.68 7.07 -4.64
N THR A 385 7.82 8.03 -5.03
CA THR A 385 6.35 7.84 -5.12
C THR A 385 5.94 6.85 -6.21
N VAL A 386 6.82 6.58 -7.16
CA VAL A 386 6.67 5.54 -8.19
C VAL A 386 6.80 4.13 -7.58
N ALA A 387 7.47 3.98 -6.45
CA ALA A 387 7.66 2.73 -5.70
C ALA A 387 6.33 2.13 -5.22
N ILE A 388 5.32 2.96 -5.02
CA ILE A 388 4.13 2.61 -4.24
C ILE A 388 3.20 1.66 -4.97
N GLU A 389 3.30 1.56 -6.29
CA GLU A 389 2.41 0.69 -7.03
C GLU A 389 2.61 -0.81 -6.76
N LEU A 390 3.68 -1.29 -6.11
CA LEU A 390 4.05 -2.70 -6.27
C LEU A 390 4.62 -3.46 -5.05
N ALA A 391 4.28 -3.07 -3.82
CA ALA A 391 4.69 -3.80 -2.61
C ALA A 391 3.62 -4.81 -2.12
N GLU A 392 3.79 -6.10 -2.44
CA GLU A 392 3.41 -7.20 -1.54
C GLU A 392 4.66 -7.62 -0.74
N VAL A 393 4.87 -7.13 0.50
CA VAL A 393 5.73 -7.78 1.54
C VAL A 393 5.38 -7.23 2.95
N PRO A 394 5.82 -7.85 4.07
CA PRO A 394 5.00 -8.30 5.19
C PRO A 394 4.92 -7.30 6.36
N ALA A 395 4.09 -7.64 7.36
CA ALA A 395 3.69 -6.76 8.45
C ALA A 395 4.84 -6.35 9.41
N PRO A 396 4.91 -5.07 9.83
CA PRO A 396 5.79 -4.61 10.92
C PRO A 396 5.38 -5.12 12.31
N ILE A 397 6.38 -5.23 13.19
CA ILE A 397 6.21 -5.37 14.64
C ILE A 397 5.60 -4.08 15.16
N LEU A 398 4.34 -4.14 15.60
CA LEU A 398 3.66 -3.10 16.35
C LEU A 398 3.76 -3.46 17.85
N ARG A 399 4.44 -2.60 18.63
CA ARG A 399 4.71 -2.65 20.10
C ARG A 399 5.86 -3.57 20.57
N PRO A 400 6.75 -3.11 21.47
CA PRO A 400 7.24 -3.94 22.57
C PRO A 400 6.22 -3.92 23.73
N ALA A 401 6.08 -5.08 24.38
CA ALA A 401 5.12 -5.46 25.43
C ALA A 401 3.72 -5.91 24.96
N THR A 402 3.67 -7.15 24.46
CA THR A 402 2.70 -8.25 24.73
C THR A 402 1.91 -8.86 23.57
N GLU A 403 1.42 -8.12 22.56
CA GLU A 403 0.56 -8.75 21.53
C GLU A 403 0.72 -8.18 20.11
N PRO A 404 0.95 -9.03 19.08
CA PRO A 404 0.98 -8.60 17.68
C PRO A 404 -0.41 -8.20 17.18
N PRO A 405 -0.51 -7.42 16.07
CA PRO A 405 -1.80 -7.13 15.46
C PRO A 405 -2.47 -8.41 14.97
N ASN A 406 -3.80 -8.41 14.96
CA ASN A 406 -4.57 -9.52 14.41
C ASN A 406 -4.21 -9.78 12.94
N ARG A 407 -4.30 -11.05 12.54
CA ARG A 407 -4.21 -11.43 11.13
C ARG A 407 -5.58 -11.28 10.50
N PHE A 408 -5.61 -10.64 9.34
CA PHE A 408 -6.85 -10.40 8.61
C PHE A 408 -6.92 -11.29 7.36
N PRO A 409 -8.12 -11.56 6.84
CA PRO A 409 -8.27 -12.35 5.62
C PRO A 409 -7.52 -11.71 4.43
N SER A 410 -6.78 -12.51 3.68
CA SER A 410 -5.91 -12.05 2.58
C SER A 410 -6.65 -11.72 1.27
N TYR A 411 -7.97 -11.86 1.23
CA TYR A 411 -8.82 -11.61 0.08
C TYR A 411 -9.49 -10.22 0.20
N PRO A 412 -9.89 -9.58 -0.92
CA PRO A 412 -10.21 -8.14 -0.95
C PRO A 412 -11.53 -7.83 -0.24
N LEU A 413 -11.48 -7.67 1.08
CA LEU A 413 -12.59 -7.21 1.92
C LEU A 413 -12.59 -5.68 2.14
N ALA A 414 -11.69 -4.95 1.49
CA ALA A 414 -11.54 -3.51 1.63
C ALA A 414 -12.33 -2.74 0.55
N GLY A 415 -13.36 -1.98 0.93
CA GLY A 415 -14.17 -1.24 -0.05
C GLY A 415 -15.45 -0.63 0.52
N ALA A 416 -15.83 0.56 0.03
CA ALA A 416 -17.18 1.11 0.28
C ALA A 416 -18.22 0.35 -0.56
N ALA A 417 -17.77 -0.22 -1.69
CA ALA A 417 -18.56 -1.03 -2.60
C ALA A 417 -19.02 -2.37 -1.98
N LEU A 418 -18.38 -2.85 -0.91
CA LEU A 418 -18.73 -4.11 -0.26
C LEU A 418 -19.90 -3.98 0.73
N ALA A 419 -20.24 -2.77 1.19
CA ALA A 419 -21.25 -2.56 2.23
C ALA A 419 -21.13 -3.57 3.38
N LEU A 420 -19.90 -3.68 3.92
CA LEU A 420 -19.42 -4.76 4.80
C LEU A 420 -20.37 -5.12 5.96
N ARG A 421 -21.07 -4.12 6.51
CA ARG A 421 -22.06 -4.30 7.60
C ARG A 421 -23.17 -5.29 7.21
N SER A 422 -23.87 -4.98 6.12
CA SER A 422 -24.99 -5.80 5.65
C SER A 422 -24.54 -7.14 5.06
N MET A 423 -23.31 -7.22 4.53
CA MET A 423 -22.76 -8.48 4.00
C MET A 423 -22.45 -9.49 5.12
N LEU A 424 -21.88 -9.02 6.24
CA LEU A 424 -21.63 -9.88 7.40
C LEU A 424 -22.95 -10.42 7.96
N LEU A 425 -23.97 -9.58 8.07
CA LEU A 425 -25.30 -10.01 8.53
C LEU A 425 -25.97 -11.00 7.56
N GLU A 426 -25.94 -10.74 6.25
CA GLU A 426 -26.49 -11.65 5.25
C GLU A 426 -25.80 -13.03 5.27
N THR A 427 -24.47 -13.03 5.45
CA THR A 427 -23.70 -14.28 5.57
C THR A 427 -24.17 -15.08 6.78
N GLU A 428 -24.37 -14.45 7.94
CA GLU A 428 -24.85 -15.13 9.15
C GLU A 428 -26.30 -15.62 9.00
N ALA A 429 -27.17 -14.87 8.32
CA ALA A 429 -28.52 -15.33 8.00
C ALA A 429 -28.52 -16.62 7.18
N LEU A 430 -27.64 -16.71 6.16
CA LEU A 430 -27.47 -17.94 5.36
C LEU A 430 -26.89 -19.09 6.19
N ARG A 431 -25.97 -18.82 7.12
CA ARG A 431 -25.36 -19.85 7.98
C ARG A 431 -26.37 -20.56 8.86
N VAL A 432 -27.42 -19.87 9.29
CA VAL A 432 -28.50 -20.43 10.14
C VAL A 432 -29.71 -20.91 9.33
N GLY A 433 -29.58 -21.05 8.01
CA GLY A 433 -30.61 -21.66 7.16
C GLY A 433 -31.64 -20.72 6.55
N LEU A 434 -31.51 -19.40 6.72
CA LEU A 434 -32.48 -18.45 6.15
C LEU A 434 -32.24 -18.20 4.67
N HIS A 435 -33.32 -17.93 3.94
CA HIS A 435 -33.26 -17.44 2.57
C HIS A 435 -33.06 -15.93 2.59
N THR A 436 -32.13 -15.39 1.79
CA THR A 436 -31.86 -13.95 1.73
C THR A 436 -32.25 -13.38 0.36
N ARG A 437 -32.74 -12.14 0.36
CA ARG A 437 -33.04 -11.37 -0.85
C ARG A 437 -32.41 -9.99 -0.71
N ARG A 438 -31.34 -9.74 -1.46
CA ARG A 438 -30.66 -8.43 -1.50
C ARG A 438 -31.22 -7.59 -2.63
N VAL A 439 -31.65 -6.38 -2.29
CA VAL A 439 -32.27 -5.41 -3.22
C VAL A 439 -31.50 -4.09 -3.31
N ALA A 440 -30.59 -3.84 -2.38
CA ALA A 440 -29.71 -2.68 -2.40
C ALA A 440 -28.34 -3.00 -1.78
N PRO A 441 -27.31 -2.17 -2.01
CA PRO A 441 -25.98 -2.37 -1.43
C PRO A 441 -25.99 -2.59 0.09
N ASN A 442 -26.84 -1.88 0.83
CA ASN A 442 -26.95 -1.96 2.28
C ASN A 442 -28.26 -2.60 2.77
N HIS A 443 -29.11 -3.14 1.88
CA HIS A 443 -30.44 -3.64 2.26
C HIS A 443 -30.65 -5.07 1.74
N PHE A 444 -30.94 -5.98 2.66
CA PHE A 444 -31.41 -7.32 2.34
C PHE A 444 -32.55 -7.74 3.29
N LEU A 445 -33.42 -8.60 2.77
CA LEU A 445 -34.45 -9.30 3.53
C LEU A 445 -33.98 -10.72 3.81
N MET A 446 -34.44 -11.29 4.91
CA MET A 446 -34.27 -12.70 5.26
C MET A 446 -35.62 -13.33 5.58
N ARG A 447 -35.78 -14.58 5.18
CA ARG A 447 -37.01 -15.34 5.33
C ARG A 447 -36.72 -16.74 5.84
N HIS A 448 -37.50 -17.21 6.80
CA HIS A 448 -37.46 -18.61 7.19
C HIS A 448 -38.18 -19.46 6.12
N PRO A 449 -37.58 -20.56 5.62
CA PRO A 449 -38.17 -21.37 4.55
C PRO A 449 -39.53 -21.95 4.93
N ASP A 450 -39.65 -22.54 6.11
CA ASP A 450 -40.86 -23.27 6.51
C ASP A 450 -41.97 -22.36 7.07
N VAL A 451 -41.63 -21.48 8.00
CA VAL A 451 -42.59 -20.59 8.68
C VAL A 451 -43.01 -19.40 7.78
N GLY A 452 -42.19 -19.03 6.80
CA GLY A 452 -42.46 -17.90 5.92
C GLY A 452 -42.32 -16.52 6.58
N ALA A 453 -41.95 -16.44 7.86
CA ALA A 453 -41.66 -15.19 8.55
C ALA A 453 -40.53 -14.42 7.85
N VAL A 454 -40.70 -13.09 7.70
CA VAL A 454 -39.77 -12.21 6.99
C VAL A 454 -39.28 -11.10 7.92
N SER A 455 -37.99 -10.83 7.87
CA SER A 455 -37.34 -9.69 8.49
C SER A 455 -36.24 -9.19 7.55
N GLY A 456 -35.42 -8.25 7.99
CA GLY A 456 -34.31 -7.76 7.19
C GLY A 456 -33.47 -6.72 7.91
N PHE A 457 -32.41 -6.29 7.25
CA PHE A 457 -31.56 -5.24 7.75
C PHE A 457 -31.32 -4.17 6.68
N CYS A 458 -31.36 -2.92 7.13
CA CYS A 458 -30.80 -1.78 6.41
C CYS A 458 -29.54 -1.31 7.15
N ASP A 459 -28.39 -1.47 6.52
CA ASP A 459 -27.06 -1.40 7.14
C ASP A 459 -26.91 -2.38 8.31
N SER A 460 -27.22 -1.92 9.52
CA SER A 460 -27.21 -2.69 10.76
C SER A 460 -28.48 -2.51 11.58
N GLU A 461 -29.45 -1.77 11.06
CA GLU A 461 -30.75 -1.59 11.67
C GLU A 461 -31.67 -2.75 11.30
N LEU A 462 -32.25 -3.38 12.30
CA LEU A 462 -33.27 -4.41 12.13
C LEU A 462 -34.56 -3.78 11.61
N SER A 463 -35.21 -4.39 10.63
CA SER A 463 -36.47 -3.89 10.04
C SER A 463 -37.64 -3.82 11.04
N LEU A 464 -37.52 -4.48 12.19
CA LEU A 464 -38.48 -4.46 13.29
C LEU A 464 -38.27 -3.28 14.26
N THR A 465 -37.16 -2.56 14.15
CA THR A 465 -36.95 -1.33 14.93
C THR A 465 -37.81 -0.22 14.33
N SER A 466 -38.71 0.35 15.13
CA SER A 466 -39.59 1.41 14.64
C SER A 466 -38.82 2.71 14.37
N HIS A 467 -39.32 3.51 13.42
CA HIS A 467 -38.71 4.79 13.10
C HIS A 467 -38.60 5.72 14.32
N ALA A 468 -39.60 5.71 15.21
CA ALA A 468 -39.61 6.51 16.43
C ALA A 468 -38.47 6.12 17.39
N VAL A 469 -38.16 4.82 17.51
CA VAL A 469 -37.03 4.34 18.32
C VAL A 469 -35.71 4.81 17.72
N SER A 470 -35.53 4.65 16.41
CA SER A 470 -34.33 5.08 15.71
C SER A 470 -34.12 6.60 15.78
N ALA A 471 -35.20 7.39 15.66
CA ALA A 471 -35.17 8.83 15.80
C ALA A 471 -34.80 9.26 17.23
N SER A 472 -35.36 8.59 18.25
CA SER A 472 -35.06 8.86 19.66
C SER A 472 -33.59 8.60 19.98
N ALA A 473 -33.02 7.50 19.48
CA ALA A 473 -31.60 7.18 19.66
C ALA A 473 -30.67 8.13 18.87
N ALA A 474 -31.12 8.68 17.73
CA ALA A 474 -30.33 9.62 16.95
C ALA A 474 -30.32 11.05 17.53
N ASP A 475 -31.24 11.37 18.44
CA ASP A 475 -31.31 12.67 19.12
C ASP A 475 -30.57 12.62 20.45
N LYS A 476 -29.51 13.44 20.57
CA LYS A 476 -28.66 13.49 21.77
C LYS A 476 -29.43 14.00 22.99
N GLY A 477 -30.37 14.92 22.82
CA GLY A 477 -31.16 15.49 23.92
C GLY A 477 -32.15 14.48 24.50
N ILE A 478 -32.91 13.80 23.63
CA ILE A 478 -33.85 12.74 24.03
C ILE A 478 -33.09 11.59 24.69
N THR A 479 -32.02 11.10 24.05
CA THR A 479 -31.18 10.02 24.58
C THR A 479 -30.65 10.38 25.97
N ARG A 480 -30.13 11.58 26.14
CA ARG A 480 -29.63 12.07 27.42
C ARG A 480 -30.71 12.10 28.50
N GLY A 481 -31.90 12.63 28.19
CA GLY A 481 -33.03 12.67 29.13
C GLY A 481 -33.49 11.29 29.59
N LEU A 482 -33.56 10.32 28.66
CA LEU A 482 -33.90 8.92 28.98
C LEU A 482 -32.85 8.27 29.88
N LEU A 483 -31.56 8.43 29.56
CA LEU A 483 -30.47 7.89 30.37
C LEU A 483 -30.43 8.52 31.78
N GLN A 484 -30.66 9.83 31.90
CA GLN A 484 -30.75 10.52 33.19
C GLN A 484 -31.91 10.01 34.04
N THR A 485 -33.08 9.82 33.43
CA THR A 485 -34.26 9.28 34.11
C THR A 485 -34.02 7.87 34.62
N ALA A 486 -33.21 7.07 33.90
CA ALA A 486 -32.76 5.75 34.32
C ALA A 486 -31.62 5.77 35.36
N GLY A 487 -31.18 6.95 35.82
CA GLY A 487 -30.08 7.09 36.79
C GLY A 487 -28.70 6.77 36.22
N LEU A 488 -28.54 6.77 34.90
CA LEU A 488 -27.29 6.43 34.23
C LEU A 488 -26.39 7.66 34.04
N PRO A 489 -25.07 7.52 34.18
CA PRO A 489 -24.14 8.63 34.07
C PRO A 489 -24.07 9.17 32.64
N VAL A 490 -24.35 10.46 32.50
CA VAL A 490 -24.20 11.24 31.26
C VAL A 490 -23.54 12.58 31.60
N PRO A 491 -22.93 13.27 30.61
CA PRO A 491 -22.41 14.60 30.84
C PRO A 491 -23.48 15.57 31.38
N THR A 492 -23.10 16.34 32.41
CA THR A 492 -23.95 17.42 32.94
C THR A 492 -23.94 18.57 31.94
N GLY A 493 -25.09 19.14 31.61
CA GLY A 493 -25.24 20.04 30.46
C GLY A 493 -26.68 20.41 30.12
N MET A 494 -26.88 21.13 29.02
CA MET A 494 -28.18 21.59 28.53
C MET A 494 -28.21 21.62 26.99
N THR A 495 -29.40 21.51 26.41
CA THR A 495 -29.65 21.60 24.96
C THR A 495 -30.49 22.83 24.66
N PHE A 496 -30.13 23.55 23.59
CA PHE A 496 -30.76 24.79 23.14
C PHE A 496 -31.22 24.64 21.69
N PRO A 497 -32.35 25.23 21.29
CA PRO A 497 -32.82 25.20 19.91
C PRO A 497 -31.90 25.98 18.97
N ALA A 498 -32.11 25.85 17.66
CA ALA A 498 -31.46 26.68 16.64
C ALA A 498 -31.66 28.18 16.93
N GLY A 499 -30.61 28.98 16.73
CA GLY A 499 -30.59 30.40 17.12
C GLY A 499 -30.48 30.67 18.63
N GLY A 500 -30.28 29.65 19.46
CA GLY A 500 -30.20 29.73 20.91
C GLY A 500 -28.81 30.03 21.51
N ALA A 501 -27.86 30.56 20.73
CA ALA A 501 -26.47 30.71 21.18
C ALA A 501 -26.30 31.67 22.36
N ALA A 502 -27.11 32.73 22.45
CA ALA A 502 -27.08 33.65 23.59
C ALA A 502 -27.46 32.93 24.90
N GLN A 503 -28.53 32.13 24.88
CA GLN A 503 -28.95 31.33 26.04
C GLN A 503 -27.91 30.26 26.36
N ALA A 504 -27.31 29.64 25.33
CA ALA A 504 -26.25 28.64 25.49
C ALA A 504 -25.00 29.24 26.15
N TYR A 505 -24.61 30.45 25.77
CA TYR A 505 -23.49 31.19 26.37
C TYR A 505 -23.73 31.47 27.85
N GLU A 506 -24.89 32.01 28.21
CA GLU A 506 -25.24 32.28 29.61
C GLU A 506 -25.30 31.00 30.46
N ALA A 507 -25.83 29.91 29.90
CA ALA A 507 -25.86 28.62 30.58
C ALA A 507 -24.47 28.00 30.73
N ALA A 508 -23.60 28.15 29.74
CA ALA A 508 -22.22 27.71 29.78
C ALA A 508 -21.45 28.38 30.92
N LEU A 509 -21.59 29.70 31.10
CA LEU A 509 -20.95 30.42 32.20
C LEU A 509 -21.42 29.92 33.57
N ARG A 510 -22.72 29.62 33.72
CA ARG A 510 -23.26 29.03 34.96
C ARG A 510 -22.79 27.60 35.20
N LEU A 511 -22.62 26.81 34.13
CA LEU A 511 -22.18 25.42 34.22
C LEU A 511 -20.71 25.29 34.63
N GLY A 512 -19.88 26.28 34.28
CA GLY A 512 -18.47 26.38 34.65
C GLY A 512 -17.53 25.53 33.80
N PHE A 513 -16.29 26.00 33.64
CA PHE A 513 -15.26 25.35 32.84
C PHE A 513 -14.63 24.13 33.55
N PRO A 514 -14.07 23.14 32.82
CA PRO A 514 -14.01 23.02 31.36
C PRO A 514 -15.31 22.51 30.72
N LEU A 515 -15.58 22.96 29.50
CA LEU A 515 -16.82 22.70 28.75
C LEU A 515 -16.60 22.02 27.39
N VAL A 516 -17.68 21.46 26.87
CA VAL A 516 -17.84 20.95 25.50
C VAL A 516 -19.02 21.66 24.87
N VAL A 517 -18.85 22.13 23.64
CA VAL A 517 -19.92 22.68 22.80
C VAL A 517 -20.02 21.85 21.52
N LYS A 518 -21.23 21.41 21.18
CA LYS A 518 -21.50 20.56 20.00
C LYS A 518 -22.92 20.81 19.44
N PRO A 519 -23.19 20.55 18.16
CA PRO A 519 -24.55 20.54 17.63
C PRO A 519 -25.37 19.39 18.24
N ALA A 520 -26.68 19.61 18.44
CA ALA A 520 -27.57 18.56 18.96
C ALA A 520 -27.72 17.42 17.94
N GLY A 521 -27.84 17.75 16.65
CA GLY A 521 -27.77 16.81 15.54
C GLY A 521 -26.35 16.65 14.98
N GLY A 522 -26.17 15.72 14.05
CA GLY A 522 -24.90 15.51 13.35
C GLY A 522 -24.03 14.38 13.90
N SER A 523 -22.99 14.01 13.14
CA SER A 523 -22.14 12.85 13.39
C SER A 523 -20.65 13.16 13.12
N LYS A 524 -19.76 12.25 13.56
CA LYS A 524 -18.30 12.26 13.30
C LYS A 524 -17.54 13.48 13.88
N GLY A 525 -18.05 14.08 14.96
CA GLY A 525 -17.34 15.17 15.65
C GLY A 525 -17.21 16.46 14.84
N THR A 526 -18.09 16.72 13.88
CA THR A 526 -18.10 18.00 13.15
C THR A 526 -18.70 19.11 14.02
N ALA A 527 -18.05 20.28 14.08
CA ALA A 527 -18.42 21.40 14.95
C ALA A 527 -18.50 21.00 16.43
N VAL A 528 -17.61 20.12 16.88
CA VAL A 528 -17.47 19.73 18.28
C VAL A 528 -16.19 20.35 18.82
N THR A 529 -16.34 21.26 19.78
CA THR A 529 -15.22 21.88 20.49
C THR A 529 -15.20 21.35 21.91
N VAL A 530 -14.08 20.73 22.31
CA VAL A 530 -13.88 20.15 23.64
C VAL A 530 -12.83 20.94 24.42
N ASP A 531 -12.75 20.69 25.73
CA ASP A 531 -11.75 21.30 26.62
C ASP A 531 -11.75 22.85 26.54
N ILE A 532 -12.94 23.43 26.46
CA ILE A 532 -13.12 24.88 26.47
C ILE A 532 -12.88 25.35 27.90
N THR A 533 -11.83 26.14 28.12
CA THR A 533 -11.41 26.61 29.46
C THR A 533 -11.59 28.12 29.64
N THR A 534 -11.98 28.85 28.59
CA THR A 534 -12.05 30.31 28.59
C THR A 534 -13.27 30.82 27.82
N GLU A 535 -13.76 32.01 28.17
CA GLU A 535 -14.89 32.62 27.47
C GLU A 535 -14.65 32.90 25.98
N PRO A 536 -13.45 33.36 25.53
CA PRO A 536 -13.20 33.55 24.11
C PRO A 536 -13.31 32.24 23.32
N GLN A 537 -12.81 31.13 23.87
CA GLN A 537 -12.97 29.81 23.26
C GLN A 537 -14.44 29.38 23.21
N LEU A 538 -15.22 29.67 24.26
CA LEU A 538 -16.66 29.39 24.30
C LEU A 538 -17.42 30.15 23.21
N ARG A 539 -17.13 31.45 23.03
CA ARG A 539 -17.76 32.25 21.96
C ARG A 539 -17.41 31.70 20.58
N ALA A 540 -16.13 31.40 20.35
CA ALA A 540 -15.68 30.81 19.10
C ALA A 540 -16.35 29.44 18.81
N ALA A 541 -16.49 28.60 19.83
CA ALA A 541 -17.16 27.31 19.71
C ALA A 541 -18.65 27.42 19.37
N LEU A 542 -19.36 28.38 19.98
CA LEU A 542 -20.77 28.64 19.66
C LEU A 542 -20.93 29.13 18.22
N THR A 543 -20.08 30.07 17.78
CA THR A 543 -20.05 30.54 16.39
C THR A 543 -19.74 29.40 15.42
N GLU A 544 -18.79 28.51 15.74
CA GLU A 544 -18.49 27.35 14.90
C GLU A 544 -19.71 26.44 14.70
N VAL A 545 -20.54 26.24 15.73
CA VAL A 545 -21.78 25.47 15.61
C VAL A 545 -22.82 26.19 14.74
N GLU A 546 -23.00 27.50 14.94
CA GLU A 546 -23.95 28.33 14.17
C GLU A 546 -23.58 28.48 12.70
N GLU A 547 -22.29 28.48 12.36
CA GLU A 547 -21.81 28.54 10.98
C GLU A 547 -21.72 27.14 10.32
N SER A 548 -21.91 26.09 11.12
CA SER A 548 -21.87 24.73 10.60
C SER A 548 -23.14 24.38 9.83
N LYS A 549 -23.04 23.37 8.96
CA LYS A 549 -24.20 22.76 8.30
C LYS A 549 -25.24 22.13 9.24
N TYR A 550 -24.99 22.12 10.55
CA TYR A 550 -25.88 21.58 11.59
C TYR A 550 -26.49 22.68 12.47
N ALA A 551 -26.36 23.95 12.11
CA ALA A 551 -26.91 25.08 12.87
C ALA A 551 -28.40 24.90 13.24
N GLU A 552 -29.19 24.40 12.29
CA GLU A 552 -30.63 24.14 12.45
C GLU A 552 -30.97 23.02 13.44
N THR A 553 -29.98 22.24 13.88
CA THR A 553 -30.21 21.14 14.83
C THR A 553 -30.18 21.60 16.29
N GLY A 554 -29.74 22.82 16.57
CA GLY A 554 -29.56 23.33 17.93
C GLY A 554 -28.18 23.04 18.52
N ILE A 555 -27.96 23.53 19.74
CA ILE A 555 -26.67 23.58 20.44
C ILE A 555 -26.74 22.77 21.73
N VAL A 556 -25.70 22.01 22.04
CA VAL A 556 -25.52 21.30 23.29
C VAL A 556 -24.28 21.83 23.99
N VAL A 557 -24.43 22.21 25.26
CA VAL A 557 -23.35 22.62 26.16
C VAL A 557 -23.26 21.63 27.30
N GLU A 558 -22.09 21.03 27.50
CA GLU A 558 -21.86 20.01 28.52
C GLU A 558 -20.54 20.26 29.27
N ARG A 559 -20.42 19.73 30.49
CA ARG A 559 -19.14 19.63 31.19
C ARG A 559 -18.23 18.68 30.46
N TYR A 560 -16.96 19.05 30.36
CA TYR A 560 -15.94 18.18 29.82
C TYR A 560 -15.67 17.01 30.78
N VAL A 561 -15.75 15.79 30.24
CA VAL A 561 -15.50 14.54 30.97
C VAL A 561 -14.19 13.94 30.47
N THR A 562 -13.32 13.55 31.40
CA THR A 562 -12.06 12.87 31.08
C THR A 562 -12.23 11.36 31.14
N GLY A 563 -11.54 10.65 30.26
CA GLY A 563 -11.50 9.19 30.27
C GLY A 563 -10.95 8.62 28.97
N ASP A 564 -10.74 7.33 28.97
CA ASP A 564 -10.51 6.54 27.76
C ASP A 564 -11.83 6.35 27.01
N ASP A 565 -11.72 6.25 25.68
CA ASP A 565 -12.83 6.14 24.76
C ASP A 565 -13.19 4.67 24.48
N TYR A 566 -14.40 4.27 24.85
CA TYR A 566 -14.93 2.92 24.65
C TYR A 566 -16.17 2.93 23.78
N ARG A 567 -16.19 2.00 22.83
CA ARG A 567 -17.33 1.67 22.01
C ARG A 567 -17.85 0.31 22.42
N ILE A 568 -18.95 0.30 23.17
CA ILE A 568 -19.59 -0.91 23.71
C ILE A 568 -20.78 -1.28 22.83
N LEU A 569 -20.78 -2.49 22.26
CA LEU A 569 -21.96 -3.03 21.58
C LEU A 569 -22.71 -3.94 22.56
N ALA A 570 -23.94 -3.57 22.88
CA ALA A 570 -24.76 -4.31 23.85
C ALA A 570 -26.18 -4.53 23.33
N THR A 571 -26.80 -5.58 23.85
CA THR A 571 -28.24 -5.81 23.83
C THR A 571 -28.83 -5.38 25.18
N ARG A 572 -30.12 -5.64 25.41
CA ARG A 572 -30.73 -5.45 26.74
C ARG A 572 -30.21 -6.43 27.79
N ASP A 573 -29.73 -7.59 27.35
CA ASP A 573 -29.44 -8.71 28.25
C ASP A 573 -27.94 -8.90 28.45
N GLU A 574 -27.12 -8.47 27.49
CA GLU A 574 -25.67 -8.67 27.56
C GLU A 574 -24.87 -7.69 26.72
N VAL A 575 -23.56 -7.62 27.02
CA VAL A 575 -22.57 -6.93 26.21
C VAL A 575 -21.93 -7.90 25.22
N LEU A 576 -21.98 -7.57 23.93
CA LEU A 576 -21.48 -8.42 22.84
C LEU A 576 -20.00 -8.18 22.51
N SER A 577 -19.51 -6.95 22.74
CA SER A 577 -18.13 -6.56 22.45
C SER A 577 -17.83 -5.18 23.03
N VAL A 578 -16.58 -4.95 23.44
CA VAL A 578 -16.09 -3.65 23.92
C VAL A 578 -14.80 -3.30 23.20
N ILE A 579 -14.87 -2.27 22.36
CA ILE A 579 -13.70 -1.73 21.68
C ILE A 579 -13.19 -0.50 22.43
N ARG A 580 -12.01 -0.61 23.05
CA ARG A 580 -11.23 0.55 23.46
C ARG A 580 -10.63 1.19 22.21
N ARG A 581 -10.96 2.46 21.98
CA ARG A 581 -10.51 3.24 20.84
C ARG A 581 -9.25 4.01 21.22
N GLU A 582 -8.11 3.47 20.84
CA GLU A 582 -6.83 4.12 21.10
C GLU A 582 -6.59 5.25 20.09
N PRO A 583 -6.15 6.44 20.53
CA PRO A 583 -5.73 7.51 19.64
C PRO A 583 -4.62 7.05 18.69
N ALA A 584 -4.58 7.62 17.49
CA ALA A 584 -3.55 7.31 16.51
C ALA A 584 -2.17 7.51 17.15
N SER A 585 -1.35 6.46 17.13
CA SER A 585 -0.01 6.49 17.73
C SER A 585 0.92 5.53 17.00
N VAL A 586 2.21 5.77 17.15
CA VAL A 586 3.27 4.85 16.73
C VAL A 586 4.22 4.59 17.89
N VAL A 587 4.93 3.45 17.84
CA VAL A 587 5.92 3.10 18.84
C VAL A 587 7.30 3.15 18.20
N GLY A 588 8.20 3.94 18.78
CA GLY A 588 9.58 4.03 18.36
C GLY A 588 10.27 2.68 18.40
N ASP A 589 11.13 2.43 17.43
CA ASP A 589 12.04 1.30 17.40
C ASP A 589 13.50 1.74 17.50
N GLY A 590 13.73 3.04 17.75
CA GLY A 590 15.05 3.67 17.81
C GLY A 590 15.74 3.82 16.45
N ARG A 591 15.08 3.49 15.33
CA ARG A 591 15.70 3.46 14.00
C ARG A 591 14.90 4.22 12.94
N ARG A 592 13.58 4.12 12.97
CA ARG A 592 12.66 4.73 12.00
C ARG A 592 12.12 6.06 12.50
N THR A 593 11.90 6.99 11.58
CA THR A 593 11.22 8.26 11.88
C THR A 593 9.75 8.03 12.21
N VAL A 594 9.09 9.01 12.84
CA VAL A 594 7.64 8.99 13.06
C VAL A 594 6.89 8.76 11.73
N ALA A 595 7.31 9.41 10.64
CA ALA A 595 6.70 9.23 9.32
C ALA A 595 6.83 7.78 8.81
N GLU A 596 8.02 7.17 8.91
CA GLU A 596 8.26 5.79 8.51
C GLU A 596 7.48 4.77 9.36
N LEU A 597 7.34 5.04 10.66
CA LEU A 597 6.53 4.22 11.56
C LEU A 597 5.03 4.32 11.21
N VAL A 598 4.55 5.51 10.84
CA VAL A 598 3.17 5.72 10.36
C VAL A 598 2.91 4.95 9.07
N LEU A 599 3.86 4.98 8.14
CA LEU A 599 3.78 4.24 6.88
C LEU A 599 3.73 2.72 7.13
N ALA A 600 4.57 2.22 8.03
CA ALA A 600 4.56 0.83 8.44
C ALA A 600 3.22 0.45 9.08
N ALA A 601 2.72 1.25 10.03
CA ALA A 601 1.41 1.03 10.64
C ALA A 601 0.28 1.00 9.59
N ASN A 602 0.32 1.90 8.62
CA ASN A 602 -0.64 1.95 7.52
C ASN A 602 -0.62 0.72 6.60
N VAL A 603 0.52 0.04 6.43
CA VAL A 603 0.59 -1.24 5.71
C VAL A 603 -0.26 -2.29 6.41
N VAL A 604 -0.17 -2.40 7.75
CA VAL A 604 -1.00 -3.33 8.52
C VAL A 604 -2.47 -2.91 8.48
N ARG A 605 -2.76 -1.61 8.64
CA ARG A 605 -4.13 -1.08 8.57
C ARG A 605 -4.79 -1.37 7.22
N ARG A 606 -4.04 -1.37 6.12
CA ARG A 606 -4.53 -1.74 4.78
C ARG A 606 -4.97 -3.20 4.66
N GLN A 607 -4.44 -4.09 5.49
CA GLN A 607 -4.85 -5.50 5.53
C GLN A 607 -6.14 -5.68 6.34
N ASN A 608 -6.46 -4.78 7.26
CA ASN A 608 -7.67 -4.85 8.08
C ASN A 608 -8.92 -4.38 7.29
N PRO A 609 -9.96 -5.22 7.12
CA PRO A 609 -11.18 -4.87 6.37
C PRO A 609 -11.90 -3.61 6.87
N HIS A 610 -11.87 -3.36 8.18
CA HIS A 610 -12.49 -2.18 8.79
C HIS A 610 -11.60 -0.93 8.67
N LEU A 611 -10.28 -1.07 8.83
CA LEU A 611 -9.32 0.06 8.88
C LEU A 611 -8.67 0.40 7.53
N ALA A 612 -8.84 -0.40 6.48
CA ALA A 612 -8.15 -0.22 5.19
C ALA A 612 -8.36 1.14 4.52
N LYS A 613 -9.44 1.84 4.87
CA LYS A 613 -9.76 3.20 4.41
C LYS A 613 -9.57 4.29 5.47
N ARG A 614 -9.08 3.91 6.65
CA ARG A 614 -8.93 4.76 7.84
C ARG A 614 -7.46 4.85 8.20
N LEU A 615 -6.64 5.24 7.22
CA LEU A 615 -5.21 5.32 7.41
C LEU A 615 -4.85 6.51 8.29
N ILE A 616 -3.72 6.41 8.97
CA ILE A 616 -3.10 7.54 9.66
C ILE A 616 -2.60 8.49 8.57
N VAL A 617 -3.11 9.72 8.57
CA VAL A 617 -2.71 10.79 7.63
C VAL A 617 -1.87 11.80 8.40
N LEU A 618 -0.69 12.11 7.87
CA LEU A 618 0.21 13.14 8.41
C LEU A 618 -0.24 14.53 7.91
N ASP A 619 -1.24 15.11 8.57
CA ASP A 619 -1.72 16.47 8.32
C ASP A 619 -1.25 17.46 9.39
N GLY A 620 -1.59 18.74 9.26
CA GLY A 620 -1.14 19.78 10.19
C GLY A 620 -1.55 19.54 11.65
N ARG A 621 -2.70 18.89 11.89
CA ARG A 621 -3.13 18.53 13.25
C ARG A 621 -2.23 17.44 13.87
N VAL A 622 -1.62 16.57 13.06
CA VAL A 622 -0.59 15.64 13.55
C VAL A 622 0.69 16.41 13.92
N ASP A 623 1.06 17.42 13.13
CA ASP A 623 2.23 18.27 13.44
C ASP A 623 2.03 19.02 14.76
N ASP A 624 0.86 19.60 14.99
CA ASP A 624 0.52 20.27 16.25
C ASP A 624 0.66 19.30 17.43
N GLN A 625 0.18 18.07 17.28
CA GLN A 625 0.27 17.04 18.32
C GLN A 625 1.71 16.57 18.57
N LEU A 626 2.54 16.49 17.51
CA LEU A 626 3.97 16.16 17.63
C LEU A 626 4.75 17.30 18.29
N ALA A 627 4.45 18.55 17.94
CA ALA A 627 5.08 19.74 18.53
C ALA A 627 4.85 19.83 20.04
N ARG A 628 3.64 19.47 20.52
CA ARG A 628 3.33 19.36 21.97
C ARG A 628 4.18 18.31 22.71
N GLN A 629 4.76 17.35 21.99
CA GLN A 629 5.67 16.34 22.52
C GLN A 629 7.14 16.65 22.20
N SER A 630 7.43 17.85 21.69
CA SER A 630 8.76 18.26 21.21
C SER A 630 9.33 17.31 20.14
N LEU A 631 8.47 16.82 19.24
CA LEU A 631 8.82 15.93 18.14
C LEU A 631 8.40 16.53 16.79
N THR A 632 8.99 16.03 15.71
CA THR A 632 8.60 16.30 14.32
C THR A 632 8.36 14.97 13.59
N ARG A 633 7.86 15.02 12.35
CA ARG A 633 7.67 13.83 11.50
C ARG A 633 8.97 13.04 11.29
N ASP A 634 10.10 13.74 11.27
CA ASP A 634 11.43 13.18 11.04
C ASP A 634 12.13 12.73 12.33
N ALA A 635 11.53 12.99 13.49
CA ALA A 635 12.09 12.54 14.76
C ALA A 635 12.11 11.00 14.79
N VAL A 636 13.23 10.44 15.23
CA VAL A 636 13.38 8.99 15.48
C VAL A 636 13.08 8.74 16.96
N PRO A 637 11.91 8.21 17.32
CA PRO A 637 11.59 7.99 18.72
C PRO A 637 12.39 6.79 19.24
N ALA A 638 12.90 6.91 20.47
CA ALA A 638 13.61 5.83 21.15
C ALA A 638 12.79 4.54 21.16
N ALA A 639 13.47 3.39 21.14
CA ALA A 639 12.81 2.09 21.16
C ALA A 639 11.84 1.98 22.34
N GLY A 640 10.58 1.62 22.06
CA GLY A 640 9.50 1.55 23.04
C GLY A 640 8.81 2.88 23.38
N LYS A 641 9.34 4.03 22.96
CA LYS A 641 8.68 5.33 23.17
C LYS A 641 7.42 5.42 22.32
N ARG A 642 6.25 5.53 22.96
CA ARG A 642 4.99 5.81 22.27
C ARG A 642 4.93 7.28 21.87
N VAL A 643 4.63 7.53 20.60
CA VAL A 643 4.39 8.88 20.05
C VAL A 643 2.92 8.98 19.69
N ARG A 644 2.22 9.90 20.34
CA ARG A 644 0.81 10.18 20.08
C ARG A 644 0.70 11.09 18.86
N LEU A 645 -0.15 10.74 17.89
CA LEU A 645 -0.35 11.48 16.63
C LEU A 645 -1.67 12.24 16.61
N ARG A 646 -2.65 11.81 17.42
CA ARG A 646 -3.94 12.47 17.63
C ARG A 646 -4.28 12.52 19.10
N ALA A 647 -4.98 13.56 19.52
CA ALA A 647 -5.53 13.61 20.87
C ALA A 647 -6.72 12.63 20.98
N GLU A 648 -7.53 12.54 19.93
CA GLU A 648 -8.80 11.81 19.91
C GLU A 648 -8.63 10.33 19.52
N GLY A 649 -9.43 9.45 20.14
CA GLY A 649 -9.52 8.01 19.86
C GLY A 649 -10.19 7.66 18.52
N ASN A 650 -10.40 8.61 17.61
CA ASN A 650 -11.24 8.37 16.44
C ASN A 650 -10.57 7.41 15.43
N LEU A 651 -11.17 6.24 15.22
CA LEU A 651 -10.71 5.25 14.24
C LEU A 651 -10.60 5.85 12.82
N SER A 652 -11.48 6.79 12.44
CA SER A 652 -11.41 7.43 11.12
C SER A 652 -10.21 8.36 10.93
N LEU A 653 -9.57 8.78 12.02
CA LEU A 653 -8.36 9.62 12.02
C LEU A 653 -7.08 8.81 12.27
N GLY A 654 -7.15 7.48 12.13
CA GLY A 654 -5.99 6.61 12.29
C GLY A 654 -5.89 5.94 13.66
N GLY A 655 -6.91 6.07 14.52
CA GLY A 655 -6.97 5.35 15.80
C GLY A 655 -7.00 3.83 15.63
N ASP A 656 -6.52 3.11 16.64
CA ASP A 656 -6.50 1.64 16.70
C ASP A 656 -7.68 1.12 17.55
N SER A 657 -8.23 -0.04 17.19
CA SER A 657 -9.28 -0.72 17.95
C SER A 657 -8.70 -1.89 18.75
N ARG A 658 -8.99 -1.94 20.05
CA ARG A 658 -8.63 -3.07 20.92
C ARG A 658 -9.89 -3.65 21.54
N GLU A 659 -10.13 -4.95 21.34
CA GLU A 659 -11.21 -5.65 22.02
C GLU A 659 -10.82 -5.98 23.46
N VAL A 660 -11.67 -5.61 24.43
CA VAL A 660 -11.42 -5.71 25.87
C VAL A 660 -12.59 -6.29 26.68
N LEU A 661 -13.60 -6.89 26.04
CA LEU A 661 -14.76 -7.45 26.75
C LEU A 661 -14.37 -8.44 27.85
N ASP A 662 -13.35 -9.28 27.64
CA ASP A 662 -12.94 -10.28 28.65
C ASP A 662 -12.34 -9.65 29.92
N GLU A 663 -11.93 -8.38 29.84
CA GLU A 663 -11.39 -7.60 30.96
C GLU A 663 -12.43 -6.65 31.56
N LEU A 664 -13.65 -6.60 31.00
CA LEU A 664 -14.68 -5.64 31.39
C LEU A 664 -15.22 -5.91 32.79
N HIS A 665 -15.21 -4.89 33.64
CA HIS A 665 -15.79 -4.99 34.97
C HIS A 665 -17.32 -5.19 34.90
N PRO A 666 -17.91 -6.09 35.69
CA PRO A 666 -19.35 -6.39 35.63
C PRO A 666 -20.28 -5.18 35.80
N THR A 667 -19.89 -4.19 36.61
CA THR A 667 -20.70 -2.96 36.78
C THR A 667 -20.74 -2.10 35.52
N VAL A 668 -19.69 -2.14 34.69
CA VAL A 668 -19.66 -1.44 33.40
C VAL A 668 -20.50 -2.22 32.37
N ALA A 669 -20.51 -3.55 32.45
CA ALA A 669 -21.41 -4.37 31.65
C ALA A 669 -22.89 -4.07 31.96
N ALA A 670 -23.22 -3.99 33.26
CA ALA A 670 -24.56 -3.64 33.73
C ALA A 670 -24.99 -2.25 33.24
N LEU A 671 -24.10 -1.24 33.34
CA LEU A 671 -24.32 0.09 32.77
C LEU A 671 -24.71 0.02 31.29
N ALA A 672 -23.98 -0.75 30.49
CA ALA A 672 -24.24 -0.86 29.05
C ALA A 672 -25.60 -1.50 28.74
N THR A 673 -25.94 -2.61 29.41
CA THR A 673 -27.25 -3.26 29.24
C THR A 673 -28.41 -2.36 29.67
N ALA A 674 -28.26 -1.65 30.79
CA ALA A 674 -29.24 -0.68 31.28
C ALA A 674 -29.42 0.49 30.33
N ALA A 675 -28.35 0.98 29.68
CA ALA A 675 -28.42 2.05 28.70
C ALA A 675 -29.23 1.67 27.45
N VAL A 676 -29.11 0.42 26.97
CA VAL A 676 -29.94 -0.09 25.87
C VAL A 676 -31.40 -0.22 26.32
N ALA A 677 -31.63 -0.74 27.53
CA ALA A 677 -32.98 -0.91 28.09
C ALA A 677 -33.70 0.43 28.36
N ALA A 678 -32.95 1.49 28.66
CA ALA A 678 -33.49 2.84 28.88
C ALA A 678 -34.14 3.46 27.63
N ILE A 679 -33.89 2.92 26.44
CA ILE A 679 -34.55 3.32 25.19
C ILE A 679 -35.58 2.23 24.81
N PRO A 680 -36.89 2.46 25.07
CA PRO A 680 -37.93 1.49 24.77
C PRO A 680 -37.93 1.09 23.30
N GLY A 681 -38.16 -0.20 23.04
CA GLY A 681 -38.15 -0.77 21.68
C GLY A 681 -36.77 -0.92 21.01
N LEU A 682 -35.66 -0.47 21.62
CA LEU A 682 -34.32 -0.66 21.03
C LEU A 682 -33.80 -2.09 21.32
N PRO A 683 -33.46 -2.89 20.28
CA PRO A 683 -33.00 -4.27 20.49
C PRO A 683 -31.52 -4.35 20.92
N TYR A 684 -30.69 -3.49 20.34
CA TYR A 684 -29.25 -3.39 20.60
C TYR A 684 -28.76 -2.00 20.24
N ALA A 685 -27.62 -1.61 20.81
CA ALA A 685 -27.01 -0.32 20.52
C ALA A 685 -25.48 -0.35 20.62
N GLY A 686 -24.85 0.52 19.84
CA GLY A 686 -23.45 0.89 20.04
C GLY A 686 -23.36 2.12 20.95
N LEU A 687 -22.89 1.94 22.17
CA LEU A 687 -22.70 2.98 23.16
C LEU A 687 -21.30 3.57 23.03
N ASP A 688 -21.21 4.90 22.98
CA ASP A 688 -19.95 5.62 23.15
C ASP A 688 -19.84 6.03 24.63
N VAL A 689 -18.83 5.54 25.32
CA VAL A 689 -18.67 5.71 26.77
C VAL A 689 -17.25 6.18 27.06
N LEU A 690 -17.12 7.22 27.88
CA LEU A 690 -15.86 7.59 28.50
C LEU A 690 -15.75 6.92 29.87
N LEU A 691 -14.64 6.23 30.12
CA LEU A 691 -14.34 5.53 31.37
C LEU A 691 -12.85 5.72 31.68
N GLU A 692 -12.46 5.87 32.94
CA GLU A 692 -11.04 5.92 33.29
C GLU A 692 -10.36 4.56 33.06
N ASP A 693 -11.00 3.47 33.49
CA ASP A 693 -10.51 2.10 33.33
C ASP A 693 -11.68 1.11 33.30
N HIS A 694 -11.85 0.42 32.17
CA HIS A 694 -12.89 -0.60 31.97
C HIS A 694 -12.82 -1.77 32.98
N ARG A 695 -11.69 -1.95 33.68
CA ARG A 695 -11.49 -3.02 34.67
C ARG A 695 -11.91 -2.63 36.09
N ARG A 696 -12.12 -1.34 36.35
CA ARG A 696 -12.48 -0.83 37.68
C ARG A 696 -14.00 -0.80 37.87
N PRO A 697 -14.49 -0.88 39.13
CA PRO A 697 -15.90 -0.65 39.43
C PRO A 697 -16.39 0.72 38.96
N LEU A 698 -17.66 0.81 38.56
CA LEU A 698 -18.25 2.05 38.04
C LEU A 698 -18.29 3.16 39.12
N GLY A 699 -18.56 2.80 40.38
CA GLY A 699 -18.68 3.76 41.48
C GLY A 699 -17.35 4.36 41.95
N GLU A 700 -16.22 3.85 41.47
CA GLU A 700 -14.88 4.30 41.87
C GLU A 700 -14.18 5.15 40.80
N GLN A 701 -14.84 5.41 39.68
CA GLN A 701 -14.27 6.12 38.55
C GLN A 701 -15.27 7.08 37.93
N GLN A 702 -14.76 8.07 37.20
CA GLN A 702 -15.62 8.83 36.31
C GLN A 702 -16.03 7.99 35.10
N ALA A 703 -17.31 8.04 34.79
CA ALA A 703 -17.89 7.39 33.65
C ALA A 703 -18.97 8.29 33.04
N SER A 704 -19.14 8.26 31.73
CA SER A 704 -20.23 8.98 31.06
C SER A 704 -20.58 8.35 29.73
N ILE A 705 -21.86 8.09 29.50
CA ILE A 705 -22.39 7.70 28.19
C ILE A 705 -22.54 8.98 27.35
N LEU A 706 -21.83 9.04 26.23
CA LEU A 706 -21.82 10.19 25.32
C LEU A 706 -22.91 10.08 24.24
N GLU A 707 -23.11 8.87 23.72
CA GLU A 707 -24.01 8.63 22.58
C GLU A 707 -24.52 7.18 22.59
N VAL A 708 -25.77 6.98 22.13
CA VAL A 708 -26.37 5.67 21.92
C VAL A 708 -26.71 5.51 20.44
N ASN A 709 -26.02 4.61 19.75
CA ASN A 709 -26.18 4.42 18.30
C ASN A 709 -27.07 3.21 18.00
N SER A 710 -28.26 3.43 17.44
CA SER A 710 -29.18 2.36 16.97
C SER A 710 -28.67 1.59 15.75
N ARG A 711 -27.68 2.13 15.03
CA ARG A 711 -27.05 1.51 13.85
C ARG A 711 -25.55 1.25 14.09
N PRO A 712 -25.20 0.35 15.03
CA PRO A 712 -23.81 0.10 15.39
C PRO A 712 -23.00 -0.46 14.22
N VAL A 713 -21.70 -0.18 14.21
CA VAL A 713 -20.79 -0.62 13.15
C VAL A 713 -20.18 -1.97 13.50
N GLN A 714 -20.66 -3.08 12.95
CA GLN A 714 -20.18 -4.41 13.34
C GLN A 714 -18.72 -4.67 12.98
N SER A 715 -18.24 -4.10 11.87
CA SER A 715 -16.95 -4.48 11.32
C SER A 715 -15.74 -4.15 12.21
N MET A 716 -15.83 -3.17 13.12
CA MET A 716 -14.74 -2.92 14.09
C MET A 716 -14.64 -4.01 15.16
N HIS A 717 -15.75 -4.68 15.46
CA HIS A 717 -15.83 -5.78 16.42
C HIS A 717 -15.42 -7.12 15.80
N HIS A 718 -15.71 -7.31 14.50
CA HIS A 718 -15.23 -8.48 13.74
C HIS A 718 -13.74 -8.41 13.43
N PHE A 719 -13.21 -7.20 13.21
CA PHE A 719 -11.83 -6.99 12.79
C PHE A 719 -11.12 -5.97 13.70
N PRO A 720 -11.04 -6.21 15.04
CA PRO A 720 -10.27 -5.35 15.91
C PRO A 720 -8.80 -5.42 15.54
N MET A 721 -8.06 -4.33 15.72
CA MET A 721 -6.62 -4.31 15.46
C MET A 721 -5.87 -5.22 16.44
N TYR A 722 -6.31 -5.24 17.70
CA TYR A 722 -5.76 -6.07 18.78
C TYR A 722 -6.89 -6.71 19.62
N GLY A 723 -6.57 -7.80 20.32
CA GLY A 723 -7.55 -8.55 21.11
C GLY A 723 -8.46 -9.45 20.25
N PRO A 724 -9.29 -10.28 20.88
CA PRO A 724 -10.04 -11.33 20.20
C PRO A 724 -11.15 -10.76 19.28
N PRO A 725 -11.27 -11.20 18.01
CA PRO A 725 -12.39 -10.81 17.16
C PRO A 725 -13.72 -11.36 17.68
N ARG A 726 -14.79 -10.58 17.58
CA ARG A 726 -16.15 -10.94 18.02
C ARG A 726 -17.12 -10.99 16.84
N ASN A 727 -17.74 -12.15 16.59
CA ASN A 727 -18.79 -12.28 15.59
C ASN A 727 -20.14 -11.75 16.12
N VAL A 728 -20.21 -10.44 16.28
CA VAL A 728 -21.42 -9.77 16.77
C VAL A 728 -22.59 -9.92 15.79
N SER A 729 -22.30 -10.13 14.49
CA SER A 729 -23.34 -10.28 13.46
C SER A 729 -24.17 -11.55 13.64
N ALA A 730 -23.54 -12.65 14.05
CA ALA A 730 -24.24 -13.90 14.34
C ALA A 730 -25.29 -13.70 15.43
N ARG A 731 -24.94 -12.93 16.48
CA ARG A 731 -25.87 -12.61 17.55
C ARG A 731 -26.99 -11.69 17.09
N LEU A 732 -26.69 -10.61 16.34
CA LEU A 732 -27.73 -9.73 15.82
C LEU A 732 -28.75 -10.47 14.94
N VAL A 733 -28.29 -11.42 14.11
CA VAL A 733 -29.16 -12.30 13.33
C VAL A 733 -29.96 -13.23 14.24
N SER A 734 -29.34 -13.84 15.24
CA SER A 734 -30.02 -14.71 16.21
C SER A 734 -31.17 -13.99 16.92
N ASP A 735 -30.95 -12.77 17.39
CA ASP A 735 -31.98 -11.95 18.05
C ASP A 735 -33.11 -11.56 17.08
N ALA A 736 -32.76 -11.23 15.83
CA ALA A 736 -33.74 -10.95 14.80
C ALA A 736 -34.59 -12.17 14.43
N VAL A 737 -34.00 -13.38 14.42
CA VAL A 737 -34.72 -14.64 14.19
C VAL A 737 -35.67 -14.96 15.35
N ARG A 738 -35.22 -14.76 16.59
CA ARG A 738 -36.09 -14.88 17.77
C ARG A 738 -37.23 -13.89 17.75
N ALA A 739 -36.99 -12.65 17.30
CA ALA A 739 -38.03 -11.65 17.13
C ALA A 739 -39.05 -12.01 16.04
N MET A 740 -38.70 -12.87 15.08
CA MET A 740 -39.64 -13.49 14.15
C MET A 740 -40.45 -14.65 14.75
N GLY A 741 -40.21 -15.01 16.02
CA GLY A 741 -40.84 -16.15 16.69
C GLY A 741 -40.24 -17.50 16.28
N VAL A 742 -39.02 -17.52 15.76
CA VAL A 742 -38.36 -18.72 15.26
C VAL A 742 -37.06 -18.99 16.02
N VAL A 743 -36.68 -20.26 16.15
CA VAL A 743 -35.39 -20.66 16.72
C VAL A 743 -34.33 -20.63 15.60
N PRO A 744 -33.20 -19.94 15.78
CA PRO A 744 -32.11 -19.95 14.80
C PRO A 744 -31.59 -21.37 14.60
N GLY A 745 -31.33 -21.76 13.35
CA GLY A 745 -30.64 -23.01 13.04
C GLY A 745 -29.17 -23.01 13.47
N GLU A 746 -28.56 -24.18 13.51
CA GLU A 746 -27.14 -24.34 13.79
C GLU A 746 -26.28 -23.67 12.68
N PRO A 747 -25.34 -22.78 13.03
CA PRO A 747 -24.60 -22.00 12.05
C PRO A 747 -23.55 -22.83 11.30
N ALA A 748 -23.74 -23.02 10.00
CA ALA A 748 -22.80 -23.75 9.15
C ALA A 748 -21.46 -22.98 8.96
N GLU A 749 -20.31 -23.67 9.08
CA GLU A 749 -18.99 -23.07 8.77
C GLU A 749 -18.71 -22.99 7.26
N ARG A 750 -19.27 -23.95 6.52
CA ARG A 750 -19.22 -23.99 5.05
C ARG A 750 -20.63 -23.85 4.52
N LEU A 751 -20.78 -22.99 3.53
CA LEU A 751 -22.05 -22.73 2.89
C LEU A 751 -22.06 -23.41 1.52
N THR A 752 -23.17 -24.04 1.20
CA THR A 752 -23.57 -24.36 -0.18
C THR A 752 -24.81 -23.54 -0.46
N VAL A 753 -24.73 -22.59 -1.38
CA VAL A 753 -25.80 -21.63 -1.68
C VAL A 753 -26.15 -21.71 -3.15
N ALA A 754 -27.44 -21.84 -3.43
CA ALA A 754 -28.01 -21.56 -4.73
C ALA A 754 -28.51 -20.11 -4.73
N ALA A 755 -28.12 -19.32 -5.72
CA ALA A 755 -28.54 -17.94 -5.85
C ALA A 755 -29.05 -17.62 -7.25
N GLU A 756 -30.15 -16.88 -7.31
CA GLU A 756 -30.72 -16.29 -8.51
C GLU A 756 -30.34 -14.81 -8.54
N ILE A 757 -29.74 -14.38 -9.65
CA ILE A 757 -29.20 -13.03 -9.83
C ILE A 757 -29.95 -12.39 -10.99
N SER A 758 -30.81 -11.43 -10.68
CA SER A 758 -31.60 -10.72 -11.69
C SER A 758 -30.87 -9.46 -12.14
N ALA A 759 -30.74 -9.27 -13.45
CA ALA A 759 -30.07 -8.12 -14.05
C ALA A 759 -30.98 -7.39 -15.03
N ARG A 760 -30.92 -6.05 -15.06
CA ARG A 760 -31.47 -5.24 -16.16
C ARG A 760 -30.56 -5.27 -17.37
N ALA A 761 -29.25 -5.32 -17.12
CA ALA A 761 -28.23 -5.54 -18.12
C ALA A 761 -27.19 -6.48 -17.54
N GLY A 762 -27.04 -7.66 -18.13
CA GLY A 762 -26.14 -8.70 -17.61
C GLY A 762 -24.65 -8.40 -17.76
N GLY A 763 -24.25 -7.35 -18.49
CA GLY A 763 -22.84 -7.03 -18.76
C GLY A 763 -22.12 -8.06 -19.64
N ALA A 764 -21.34 -7.63 -20.62
CA ALA A 764 -20.52 -8.56 -21.41
C ALA A 764 -19.51 -9.27 -20.49
N GLY A 765 -19.49 -10.60 -20.51
CA GLY A 765 -18.51 -11.40 -19.76
C GLY A 765 -18.77 -11.55 -18.25
N TYR A 766 -19.92 -11.12 -17.70
CA TYR A 766 -20.23 -11.21 -16.27
C TYR A 766 -20.00 -12.60 -15.67
N ARG A 767 -20.51 -13.66 -16.33
CA ARG A 767 -20.33 -15.04 -15.84
C ARG A 767 -18.87 -15.47 -15.78
N HIS A 768 -18.04 -15.01 -16.73
CA HIS A 768 -16.62 -15.32 -16.74
C HIS A 768 -15.90 -14.58 -15.61
N TRP A 769 -16.19 -13.28 -15.46
CA TRP A 769 -15.69 -12.47 -14.35
C TRP A 769 -16.07 -13.07 -12.98
N LEU A 770 -17.32 -13.48 -12.79
CA LEU A 770 -17.78 -14.08 -11.54
C LEU A 770 -17.10 -15.43 -11.28
N GLY A 771 -16.86 -16.22 -12.34
CA GLY A 771 -16.13 -17.49 -12.24
C GLY A 771 -14.64 -17.32 -11.91
N GLU A 772 -13.97 -16.33 -12.49
CA GLU A 772 -12.59 -15.96 -12.13
C GLU A 772 -12.51 -15.52 -10.67
N LEU A 773 -13.46 -14.69 -10.22
CA LEU A 773 -13.54 -14.24 -8.84
C LEU A 773 -13.76 -15.42 -7.87
N ALA A 774 -14.70 -16.32 -8.18
CA ALA A 774 -14.93 -17.51 -7.37
C ALA A 774 -13.66 -18.39 -7.28
N THR A 775 -12.92 -18.53 -8.38
CA THR A 775 -11.65 -19.26 -8.43
C THR A 775 -10.59 -18.60 -7.55
N GLN A 776 -10.44 -17.27 -7.61
CA GLN A 776 -9.51 -16.51 -6.75
C GLN A 776 -9.87 -16.63 -5.27
N LEU A 777 -11.16 -16.71 -4.94
CA LEU A 777 -11.64 -16.93 -3.58
C LEU A 777 -11.56 -18.40 -3.15
N GLY A 778 -11.24 -19.34 -4.05
CA GLY A 778 -11.27 -20.77 -3.76
C GLY A 778 -12.67 -21.29 -3.42
N VAL A 779 -13.70 -20.71 -4.04
CA VAL A 779 -15.10 -21.14 -3.95
C VAL A 779 -15.39 -22.08 -5.11
N ALA A 780 -15.92 -23.27 -4.81
CA ALA A 780 -16.35 -24.24 -5.81
C ALA A 780 -17.80 -23.97 -6.25
N GLY A 781 -18.21 -24.47 -7.43
CA GLY A 781 -19.58 -24.33 -7.89
C GLY A 781 -19.72 -24.03 -9.38
N SER A 782 -20.82 -23.40 -9.76
CA SER A 782 -21.04 -23.01 -11.15
C SER A 782 -21.88 -21.75 -11.30
N VAL A 783 -21.74 -21.10 -12.46
CA VAL A 783 -22.63 -20.01 -12.88
C VAL A 783 -23.12 -20.28 -14.29
N ARG A 784 -24.44 -20.11 -14.50
CA ARG A 784 -25.11 -20.28 -15.79
C ARG A 784 -26.05 -19.13 -16.10
N ALA A 785 -26.35 -18.94 -17.38
CA ALA A 785 -27.37 -17.98 -17.79
C ALA A 785 -28.76 -18.51 -17.41
N ASP A 786 -29.66 -17.62 -17.01
CA ASP A 786 -31.04 -17.96 -16.67
C ASP A 786 -31.96 -16.76 -16.98
N GLY A 787 -32.72 -16.85 -18.08
CA GLY A 787 -33.46 -15.70 -18.61
C GLY A 787 -32.55 -14.49 -18.88
N ASP A 788 -32.96 -13.33 -18.35
CA ASP A 788 -32.19 -12.07 -18.38
C ASP A 788 -31.14 -11.97 -17.25
N GLY A 789 -31.07 -12.97 -16.39
CA GLY A 789 -30.17 -13.04 -15.24
C GLY A 789 -29.24 -14.26 -15.25
N HIS A 790 -28.84 -14.67 -14.06
CA HIS A 790 -27.89 -15.76 -13.83
C HIS A 790 -28.31 -16.63 -12.64
N ARG A 791 -28.00 -17.93 -12.72
CA ARG A 791 -28.00 -18.81 -11.55
C ARG A 791 -26.58 -19.14 -11.14
N LEU A 792 -26.33 -19.01 -9.85
CA LEU A 792 -25.08 -19.30 -9.17
C LEU A 792 -25.30 -20.47 -8.20
N LEU A 793 -24.44 -21.47 -8.26
CA LEU A 793 -24.23 -22.44 -7.19
C LEU A 793 -22.84 -22.17 -6.62
N ALA A 794 -22.72 -21.96 -5.31
CA ALA A 794 -21.47 -21.66 -4.65
C ALA A 794 -21.28 -22.52 -3.40
N HIS A 795 -20.10 -23.12 -3.25
CA HIS A 795 -19.72 -23.93 -2.11
C HIS A 795 -18.32 -23.56 -1.59
N GLY A 796 -18.22 -23.30 -0.29
CA GLY A 796 -16.94 -22.96 0.33
C GLY A 796 -17.08 -22.48 1.78
N PRO A 797 -15.99 -21.96 2.38
CA PRO A 797 -16.07 -21.28 3.68
C PRO A 797 -17.10 -20.15 3.63
N ALA A 798 -17.95 -20.05 4.66
CA ALA A 798 -19.08 -19.12 4.69
C ALA A 798 -18.68 -17.67 4.37
N SER A 799 -17.55 -17.20 4.92
CA SER A 799 -17.01 -15.86 4.69
C SER A 799 -16.65 -15.57 3.22
N ARG A 800 -16.21 -16.59 2.46
CA ARG A 800 -15.85 -16.46 1.04
C ARG A 800 -17.05 -16.57 0.13
N VAL A 801 -18.03 -17.42 0.48
CA VAL A 801 -19.31 -17.50 -0.21
C VAL A 801 -20.10 -16.20 -0.04
N GLY A 802 -20.18 -15.66 1.17
CA GLY A 802 -20.81 -14.37 1.44
C GLY A 802 -20.17 -13.21 0.65
N LEU A 803 -18.83 -13.20 0.56
CA LEU A 803 -18.12 -12.24 -0.30
C LEU A 803 -18.46 -12.42 -1.78
N LEU A 804 -18.48 -13.66 -2.29
CA LEU A 804 -18.84 -13.94 -3.68
C LEU A 804 -20.26 -13.47 -4.00
N LEU A 805 -21.24 -13.72 -3.12
CA LEU A 805 -22.61 -13.25 -3.27
C LEU A 805 -22.70 -11.72 -3.28
N ARG A 806 -21.96 -11.07 -2.38
CA ARG A 806 -21.92 -9.61 -2.34
C ARG A 806 -21.35 -9.01 -3.62
N MET A 807 -20.30 -9.62 -4.15
CA MET A 807 -19.69 -9.21 -5.41
C MET A 807 -20.63 -9.52 -6.59
N ALA A 808 -21.32 -10.66 -6.59
CA ALA A 808 -22.32 -11.00 -7.59
C ALA A 808 -23.41 -9.92 -7.68
N PHE A 809 -23.92 -9.43 -6.54
CA PHE A 809 -24.87 -8.30 -6.51
C PHE A 809 -24.25 -6.97 -6.97
N GLN A 810 -22.98 -6.70 -6.66
CA GLN A 810 -22.31 -5.49 -7.15
C GLN A 810 -22.15 -5.50 -8.68
N GLY A 811 -21.86 -6.68 -9.22
CA GLY A 811 -21.61 -6.91 -10.64
C GLY A 811 -20.29 -6.33 -11.17
N ASN A 812 -20.05 -6.56 -12.46
CA ASN A 812 -18.88 -6.05 -13.19
C ASN A 812 -19.21 -4.73 -13.91
N ALA A 813 -18.21 -4.13 -14.55
CA ALA A 813 -18.41 -2.92 -15.35
C ALA A 813 -19.44 -3.16 -16.45
N GLY A 814 -20.53 -2.37 -16.47
CA GLY A 814 -21.60 -2.49 -17.44
C GLY A 814 -22.70 -3.51 -17.10
N SER A 815 -22.63 -4.17 -15.95
CA SER A 815 -23.79 -4.90 -15.42
C SER A 815 -24.63 -4.01 -14.50
N GLU A 816 -25.94 -4.15 -14.59
CA GLU A 816 -26.90 -3.54 -13.67
C GLU A 816 -27.71 -4.67 -13.00
N ILE A 817 -27.23 -5.13 -11.85
CA ILE A 817 -27.90 -6.16 -11.05
C ILE A 817 -28.95 -5.49 -10.18
N VAL A 818 -30.17 -6.03 -10.22
CA VAL A 818 -31.34 -5.51 -9.51
C VAL A 818 -31.52 -6.22 -8.18
N GLU A 819 -31.40 -7.55 -8.19
CA GLU A 819 -31.53 -8.35 -6.97
C GLU A 819 -30.66 -9.61 -7.00
N THR A 820 -30.43 -10.14 -5.80
CA THR A 820 -29.90 -11.48 -5.61
C THR A 820 -30.73 -12.20 -4.56
N VAL A 821 -31.31 -13.33 -4.91
CA VAL A 821 -32.03 -14.23 -4.00
C VAL A 821 -31.12 -15.42 -3.75
N ALA A 822 -30.74 -15.66 -2.50
CA ALA A 822 -29.83 -16.72 -2.10
C ALA A 822 -30.50 -17.64 -1.08
N GLN A 823 -30.32 -18.95 -1.24
CA GLN A 823 -30.82 -19.94 -0.31
C GLN A 823 -29.77 -21.03 -0.04
N PRO A 824 -29.61 -21.47 1.22
CA PRO A 824 -28.81 -22.65 1.54
C PRO A 824 -29.40 -23.90 0.87
N VAL A 825 -28.54 -24.75 0.32
CA VAL A 825 -28.92 -26.04 -0.28
C VAL A 825 -27.98 -27.15 0.16
N THR A 826 -28.42 -28.40 0.08
CA THR A 826 -27.61 -29.56 0.51
C THR A 826 -26.69 -30.10 -0.59
N THR A 827 -26.98 -29.82 -1.87
CA THR A 827 -26.26 -30.38 -3.02
C THR A 827 -24.87 -29.75 -3.19
N VAL A 828 -23.83 -30.46 -2.76
CA VAL A 828 -22.44 -30.01 -2.88
C VAL A 828 -21.95 -30.17 -4.34
N PRO A 829 -21.49 -29.10 -5.00
CA PRO A 829 -20.95 -29.20 -6.36
C PRO A 829 -19.57 -29.90 -6.39
N PRO A 830 -19.18 -30.48 -7.54
CA PRO A 830 -17.84 -31.03 -7.73
C PRO A 830 -16.75 -29.94 -7.60
N THR A 831 -15.50 -30.37 -7.40
CA THR A 831 -14.37 -29.45 -7.15
C THR A 831 -14.15 -28.44 -8.29
N GLY A 832 -13.77 -27.22 -7.91
CA GLY A 832 -13.52 -26.11 -8.83
C GLY A 832 -14.78 -25.32 -9.17
N PHE A 833 -14.62 -24.24 -9.95
CA PHE A 833 -15.72 -23.39 -10.37
C PHE A 833 -15.93 -23.48 -11.89
N ARG A 834 -17.18 -23.66 -12.34
CA ARG A 834 -17.52 -23.85 -13.76
C ARG A 834 -18.40 -22.73 -14.28
N VAL A 835 -18.02 -22.18 -15.44
CA VAL A 835 -18.89 -21.28 -16.21
C VAL A 835 -19.61 -22.11 -17.25
N GLU A 836 -20.90 -22.35 -17.03
CA GLU A 836 -21.69 -23.21 -17.91
C GLU A 836 -22.10 -22.48 -19.19
N ARG A 837 -22.07 -23.20 -20.31
CA ARG A 837 -22.57 -22.69 -21.59
C ARG A 837 -24.09 -22.65 -21.53
N ARG A 838 -24.68 -21.69 -22.24
CA ARG A 838 -26.13 -21.63 -22.44
C ARG A 838 -26.55 -22.98 -23.01
N SER A 839 -27.39 -23.73 -22.30
CA SER A 839 -28.00 -24.93 -22.86
C SER A 839 -28.65 -24.51 -24.18
N GLY A 840 -28.22 -25.12 -25.28
CA GLY A 840 -28.85 -24.90 -26.58
C GLY A 840 -30.35 -25.14 -26.44
N ARG A 841 -31.15 -24.38 -27.19
CA ARG A 841 -32.55 -24.76 -27.44
C ARG A 841 -32.56 -26.24 -27.83
N GLY A 842 -33.49 -26.98 -27.24
CA GLY A 842 -33.59 -28.42 -27.37
C GLY A 842 -33.47 -28.88 -28.81
N ALA A 843 -32.70 -29.95 -28.99
CA ALA A 843 -33.09 -30.98 -29.92
C ALA A 843 -34.31 -31.67 -29.32
N ASP A 844 -35.51 -31.25 -29.74
CA ASP A 844 -36.76 -31.99 -29.55
C ASP A 844 -37.42 -32.08 -30.93
N GLY A 845 -37.69 -33.33 -31.34
CA GLY A 845 -38.82 -33.76 -32.18
C GLY A 845 -38.92 -33.22 -33.59
#